data_AF-A0A8T4PC52-F1
#
_entry.id   AF-A0A8T4PC52-F1
#
_cell.length_a   1.000
_cell.length_b   1.000
_cell.length_c   1.000
_cell.angle_alpha   90.00
_cell.angle_beta   90.00
_cell.angle_gamma   90.00
#
_symmetry.space_group_name_H-M   'P 1'
#
loop_
_entity.id
_entity.type
_entity.pdbx_description
1 polymer ?
#
loop_
_entity_poly.entity_id
_entity_poly.type
_entity_poly.pdbx_seq_one_letter_code
_entity_poly.pdbx_strand_id
1 'polypeptide(L)'
;MKKHAKKSKISEDKLKNDFYSFQSKINKLEEIKREINFLESKGLTRDFEKEAALIKSRLKDTNSVNQITKQFGDLREMIFKKHLVKKQSPVKKIEKKVENIESTIEDTSEQLRKEMKNIKFKINESDKKKEKTDSGTVLAIYEGFQNFLQELKLDLSQKVKNKEKELNEDLQKEISIRRRELEVEYKDIERKLEEEYQKKKEELEMKYHEEVDADLHREVRKRFSIELRKRFEEERAKFDYNYVSKIKQKYHQEFERQKKLLEEKSKKHFTTEISRYKERIKKEEDGIRISFAGNLKRIGNQKLALEKRLKEKLNRADFEKSKEHESLTKEMDYLEKQKHNNQKIFELKLAELDKQKRDEKTQAEKFKQKLKKELSEKAHNEIISSFNNYRKEVSAEMKAKFNLRLASMLTEQGDKQKREFEKRVESLNRAFVHEQKINTTLKENLSEKKYELEQNKQKIIQLAVNQRERNRGLILAQSKIKHEEMLNHQREHSILMQKHKNEIESLTEKLKKAFGERFDNELKNHVINEKQKLEKEFEEKRRKLSGELNKGSLRERIMLRKRMKNEFNERLARAVQLKEREIHNSVKRDFVSRAKEAVEEQEKKLKSKLNELNEKYKSRANAIALKEKSVLESERARALDISAEKRKLADRFSIFRKENLLIDFLFSGRAKRKN
;
A
#
# COMPACT_ATOMS: atom_id res chain seq x y z
N MET A 1 60.99 45.20 6.16
CA MET A 1 59.60 45.65 5.93
C MET A 1 58.62 44.58 6.43
N LYS A 2 58.07 44.73 7.64
CA LYS A 2 57.06 43.83 8.22
C LYS A 2 55.67 44.41 7.96
N LYS A 3 54.91 43.83 7.02
CA LYS A 3 53.50 44.19 6.77
C LYS A 3 52.67 43.67 7.95
N HIS A 4 52.30 44.56 8.87
CA HIS A 4 51.31 44.27 9.91
C HIS A 4 49.93 44.06 9.25
N ALA A 5 49.44 42.82 9.26
CA ALA A 5 48.09 42.49 8.82
C ALA A 5 47.09 43.12 9.80
N LYS A 6 46.33 44.12 9.32
CA LYS A 6 45.16 44.67 10.01
C LYS A 6 44.14 43.56 10.23
N LYS A 7 44.00 43.08 11.47
CA LYS A 7 42.90 42.21 11.90
C LYS A 7 41.60 43.02 11.85
N SER A 8 40.87 42.95 10.73
CA SER A 8 39.51 43.48 10.63
C SER A 8 38.61 42.73 11.61
N LYS A 9 37.94 43.44 12.53
CA LYS A 9 36.88 42.86 13.37
C LYS A 9 35.79 42.30 12.44
N ILE A 10 35.65 40.98 12.42
CA ILE A 10 34.56 40.29 11.71
C ILE A 10 33.27 40.70 12.42
N SER A 11 32.31 41.27 11.69
CA SER A 11 31.01 41.67 12.26
C SER A 11 30.23 40.44 12.70
N GLU A 12 29.44 40.59 13.77
CA GLU A 12 28.59 39.50 14.31
C GLU A 12 27.67 38.91 13.23
N ASP A 13 27.18 39.73 12.31
CA ASP A 13 26.36 39.30 11.18
C ASP A 13 27.11 38.37 10.21
N LYS A 14 28.42 38.58 10.01
CA LYS A 14 29.23 37.65 9.19
C LYS A 14 29.35 36.30 9.88
N LEU A 15 29.55 36.28 11.19
CA LEU A 15 29.61 35.04 11.97
C LEU A 15 28.27 34.28 11.94
N LYS A 16 27.14 34.98 12.08
CA LYS A 16 25.80 34.37 11.95
C LYS A 16 25.58 33.79 10.56
N ASN A 17 25.92 34.53 9.51
CA ASN A 17 25.80 34.06 8.13
C ASN A 17 26.71 32.86 7.85
N ASP A 18 27.95 32.87 8.35
CA ASP A 18 28.88 31.74 8.23
C ASP A 18 28.33 30.50 8.95
N PHE A 19 27.77 30.67 10.16
CA PHE A 19 27.13 29.60 10.92
C PHE A 19 25.94 28.98 10.17
N TYR A 20 25.02 29.80 9.66
CA TYR A 20 23.87 29.29 8.90
C TYR A 20 24.29 28.66 7.57
N SER A 21 25.31 29.20 6.91
CA SER A 21 25.87 28.60 5.69
C SER A 21 26.46 27.22 5.96
N PHE A 22 27.12 27.05 7.12
CA PHE A 22 27.69 25.78 7.57
C PHE A 22 26.61 24.78 7.94
N GLN A 23 25.58 25.22 8.69
CA GLN A 23 24.43 24.38 9.02
C GLN A 23 23.68 23.90 7.77
N SER A 24 23.48 24.78 6.79
CA SER A 24 22.87 24.42 5.50
C SER A 24 23.69 23.38 4.74
N LYS A 25 25.03 23.50 4.75
CA LYS A 25 25.96 22.52 4.16
C LYS A 25 25.85 21.15 4.85
N ILE A 26 25.78 21.11 6.18
CA ILE A 26 25.59 19.86 6.94
C ILE A 26 24.25 19.20 6.58
N ASN A 27 23.16 19.96 6.58
CA ASN A 27 21.84 19.43 6.26
C ASN A 27 21.79 18.80 4.86
N LYS A 28 22.41 19.44 3.86
CA LYS A 28 22.52 18.89 2.50
C LYS A 28 23.32 17.59 2.45
N LEU A 29 24.41 17.49 3.21
CA LEU A 29 25.19 16.24 3.28
C LEU A 29 24.41 15.11 3.95
N GLU A 30 23.63 15.41 4.99
CA GLU A 30 22.75 14.42 5.61
C GLU A 30 21.65 13.93 4.66
N GLU A 31 21.06 14.83 3.88
CA GLU A 31 20.04 14.50 2.88
C GLU A 31 20.61 13.52 1.83
N ILE A 32 21.76 13.86 1.25
CA ILE A 32 22.46 12.98 0.29
C ILE A 32 22.80 11.63 0.94
N LYS A 33 23.23 11.61 2.20
CA LYS A 33 23.53 10.37 2.94
C LYS A 33 22.30 9.47 3.09
N ARG A 34 21.16 10.03 3.50
CA ARG A 34 19.90 9.28 3.67
C ARG A 34 19.45 8.69 2.35
N GLU A 35 19.59 9.45 1.27
CA GLU A 35 19.15 8.99 -0.04
C GLU A 35 20.07 7.94 -0.66
N ILE A 36 21.39 8.04 -0.51
CA ILE A 36 22.31 6.97 -0.94
C ILE A 36 21.97 5.67 -0.21
N ASN A 37 21.74 5.73 1.11
CA ASN A 37 21.35 4.56 1.89
C ASN A 37 20.00 3.98 1.43
N PHE A 38 19.05 4.84 1.04
CA PHE A 38 17.78 4.41 0.47
C PHE A 38 17.96 3.71 -0.88
N LEU A 39 18.77 4.27 -1.79
CA LEU A 39 19.06 3.67 -3.09
C LEU A 39 19.77 2.31 -2.94
N GLU A 40 20.68 2.19 -1.98
CA GLU A 40 21.34 0.92 -1.61
C GLU A 40 20.36 -0.10 -1.03
N SER A 41 19.47 0.31 -0.11
CA SER A 41 18.47 -0.59 0.48
C SER A 41 17.51 -1.17 -0.58
N LYS A 42 17.29 -0.42 -1.68
CA LYS A 42 16.52 -0.86 -2.84
C LYS A 42 17.34 -1.67 -3.87
N GLY A 43 18.64 -1.83 -3.64
CA GLY A 43 19.54 -2.53 -4.56
C GLY A 43 19.81 -1.80 -5.88
N LEU A 44 19.46 -0.51 -6.00
CA LEU A 44 19.60 0.28 -7.23
C LEU A 44 21.05 0.73 -7.50
N THR A 45 21.93 0.58 -6.51
CA THR A 45 23.34 0.98 -6.58
C THR A 45 24.30 -0.17 -6.87
N ARG A 46 23.82 -1.42 -7.03
CA ARG A 46 24.69 -2.61 -7.23
C ARG A 46 25.69 -2.48 -8.38
N ASP A 47 25.31 -1.76 -9.43
CA ASP A 47 26.17 -1.55 -10.60
C ASP A 47 26.92 -0.21 -10.58
N PHE A 48 26.76 0.57 -9.52
CA PHE A 48 27.33 1.90 -9.32
C PHE A 48 28.02 2.01 -7.94
N GLU A 49 28.51 0.88 -7.42
CA GLU A 49 29.08 0.81 -6.08
C GLU A 49 30.32 1.70 -5.93
N LYS A 50 31.11 1.85 -7.00
CA LYS A 50 32.32 2.70 -7.00
C LYS A 50 31.97 4.17 -6.84
N GLU A 51 30.96 4.63 -7.56
CA GLU A 51 30.46 6.00 -7.52
C GLU A 51 29.78 6.30 -6.18
N ALA A 52 28.95 5.37 -5.69
CA ALA A 52 28.30 5.49 -4.38
C ALA A 52 29.33 5.51 -3.23
N ALA A 53 30.36 4.65 -3.28
CA ALA A 53 31.43 4.62 -2.29
C ALA A 53 32.28 5.89 -2.32
N LEU A 54 32.59 6.41 -3.52
CA LEU A 54 33.32 7.67 -3.67
C LEU A 54 32.55 8.83 -3.04
N ILE A 55 31.25 8.94 -3.29
CA ILE A 55 30.41 9.98 -2.69
C ILE A 55 30.36 9.82 -1.16
N LYS A 56 30.15 8.60 -0.65
CA LYS A 56 30.14 8.31 0.80
C LYS A 56 31.43 8.70 1.50
N SER A 57 32.58 8.44 0.88
CA SER A 57 33.89 8.80 1.45
C SER A 57 34.04 10.32 1.64
N ARG A 58 33.41 11.11 0.76
CA ARG A 58 33.48 12.58 0.76
C ARG A 58 32.41 13.25 1.61
N LEU A 59 31.37 12.53 2.07
CA LEU A 59 30.31 13.08 2.92
C LEU A 59 30.80 13.65 4.27
N LYS A 60 32.05 13.38 4.66
CA LYS A 60 32.68 13.96 5.86
C LYS A 60 33.25 15.37 5.63
N ASP A 61 33.44 15.78 4.38
CA ASP A 61 34.06 17.06 4.03
C ASP A 61 33.00 18.13 3.68
N THR A 62 32.83 19.09 4.58
CA THR A 62 31.88 20.21 4.42
C THR A 62 32.30 21.22 3.36
N ASN A 63 33.57 21.24 2.93
CA ASN A 63 34.02 22.12 1.85
C ASN A 63 33.69 21.55 0.47
N SER A 64 33.47 20.24 0.36
CA SER A 64 33.21 19.53 -0.89
C SER A 64 31.72 19.40 -1.24
N VAL A 65 30.80 20.03 -0.49
CA VAL A 65 29.32 19.89 -0.63
C VAL A 65 28.84 20.09 -2.07
N ASN A 66 29.33 21.14 -2.75
CA ASN A 66 28.90 21.43 -4.12
C ASN A 66 29.33 20.33 -5.10
N GLN A 67 30.54 19.80 -4.93
CA GLN A 67 31.05 18.71 -5.77
C GLN A 67 30.30 17.40 -5.49
N ILE A 68 30.05 17.08 -4.22
CA ILE A 68 29.27 15.92 -3.79
C ILE A 68 27.85 15.99 -4.36
N THR A 69 27.22 17.17 -4.31
CA THR A 69 25.86 17.38 -4.86
C THR A 69 25.84 17.11 -6.36
N LYS A 70 26.86 17.57 -7.10
CA LYS A 70 26.98 17.32 -8.54
C LYS A 70 27.18 15.82 -8.83
N GLN A 71 28.14 15.19 -8.17
CA GLN A 71 28.42 13.76 -8.32
C GLN A 71 27.20 12.89 -7.98
N PHE A 72 26.43 13.30 -6.96
CA PHE A 72 25.19 12.62 -6.60
C PHE A 72 24.08 12.83 -7.63
N GLY A 73 23.98 14.02 -8.22
CA GLY A 73 23.11 14.28 -9.38
C GLY A 73 23.44 13.38 -10.57
N ASP A 74 24.73 13.26 -10.91
CA ASP A 74 25.20 12.39 -11.99
C ASP A 74 24.88 10.91 -11.69
N LEU A 75 25.07 10.47 -10.43
CA LEU A 75 24.70 9.12 -9.99
C LEU A 75 23.19 8.86 -10.13
N ARG A 76 22.34 9.80 -9.72
CA ARG A 76 20.88 9.71 -9.91
C ARG A 76 20.53 9.56 -11.38
N GLU A 77 21.15 10.33 -12.26
CA GLU A 77 20.89 10.27 -13.70
C GLU A 77 21.35 8.93 -14.30
N MET A 78 22.49 8.40 -13.87
CA MET A 78 22.98 7.09 -14.28
C MET A 78 22.05 5.95 -13.84
N ILE A 79 21.62 5.96 -12.57
CA ILE A 79 20.63 5.01 -12.04
C ILE A 79 19.32 5.13 -12.82
N PHE A 80 18.85 6.35 -13.07
CA PHE A 80 17.62 6.60 -13.82
C PHE A 80 17.71 6.11 -15.26
N LYS A 81 18.81 6.37 -15.98
CA LYS A 81 19.03 5.88 -17.36
C LYS A 81 19.09 4.35 -17.43
N LYS A 82 19.64 3.70 -16.40
CA LYS A 82 19.75 2.24 -16.35
C LYS A 82 18.43 1.56 -16.00
N HIS A 83 17.69 2.10 -15.03
CA HIS A 83 16.41 1.54 -14.57
C HIS A 83 15.19 2.06 -15.33
N LEU A 84 15.32 3.11 -16.15
CA LEU A 84 14.52 3.23 -17.36
C LEU A 84 14.94 2.12 -18.30
N VAL A 85 14.37 0.94 -18.05
CA VAL A 85 13.97 0.07 -19.15
C VAL A 85 13.27 1.00 -20.12
N LYS A 86 13.85 1.24 -21.29
CA LYS A 86 13.09 1.70 -22.45
C LYS A 86 12.02 0.64 -22.62
N LYS A 87 10.89 0.79 -21.90
CA LYS A 87 9.66 0.11 -22.20
C LYS A 87 9.34 0.66 -23.57
N GLN A 88 9.88 0.01 -24.62
CA GLN A 88 9.20 -0.04 -25.88
C GLN A 88 7.79 -0.39 -25.47
N SER A 89 6.89 0.58 -25.58
CA SER A 89 5.51 0.36 -25.23
C SER A 89 5.06 -0.91 -25.95
N PRO A 90 4.09 -1.66 -25.43
CA PRO A 90 3.49 -2.76 -26.18
C PRO A 90 3.22 -2.38 -27.64
N VAL A 91 2.87 -1.10 -27.89
CA VAL A 91 2.72 -0.48 -29.21
C VAL A 91 3.98 -0.58 -30.08
N LYS A 92 5.19 -0.28 -29.59
CA LYS A 92 6.44 -0.42 -30.38
C LYS A 92 6.84 -1.88 -30.68
N LYS A 93 6.49 -2.82 -29.78
CA LYS A 93 6.65 -4.26 -30.04
C LYS A 93 5.61 -4.77 -31.05
N ILE A 94 4.41 -4.19 -31.04
CA ILE A 94 3.37 -4.46 -32.03
C ILE A 94 3.76 -3.85 -33.38
N GLU A 95 4.26 -2.61 -33.44
CA GLU A 95 4.77 -1.96 -34.66
C GLU A 95 5.82 -2.84 -35.36
N LYS A 96 6.86 -3.29 -34.65
CA LYS A 96 7.86 -4.18 -35.26
C LYS A 96 7.31 -5.51 -35.75
N LYS A 97 6.25 -6.02 -35.12
CA LYS A 97 5.58 -7.26 -35.56
C LYS A 97 4.66 -6.99 -36.75
N VAL A 98 3.99 -5.84 -36.79
CA VAL A 98 3.16 -5.39 -37.92
C VAL A 98 4.04 -5.12 -39.14
N GLU A 99 5.19 -4.48 -38.96
CA GLU A 99 6.18 -4.19 -40.01
C GLU A 99 6.74 -5.50 -40.62
N ASN A 100 7.00 -6.52 -39.80
CA ASN A 100 7.37 -7.86 -40.28
C ASN A 100 6.20 -8.62 -40.95
N ILE A 101 4.95 -8.35 -40.57
CA ILE A 101 3.76 -8.90 -41.24
C ILE A 101 3.55 -8.20 -42.60
N GLU A 102 3.76 -6.89 -42.67
CA GLU A 102 3.70 -6.14 -43.92
C GLU A 102 4.78 -6.62 -44.90
N SER A 103 6.02 -6.83 -44.45
CA SER A 103 7.07 -7.36 -45.32
C SER A 103 6.78 -8.78 -45.81
N THR A 104 6.19 -9.65 -44.99
CA THR A 104 5.82 -11.02 -45.41
C THR A 104 4.60 -11.03 -46.35
N ILE A 105 3.66 -10.10 -46.18
CA ILE A 105 2.54 -9.89 -47.12
C ILE A 105 3.09 -9.39 -48.47
N GLU A 106 4.08 -8.50 -48.45
CA GLU A 106 4.68 -7.95 -49.65
C GLU A 106 5.45 -9.03 -50.44
N ASP A 107 6.26 -9.84 -49.76
CA ASP A 107 6.97 -10.99 -50.33
C ASP A 107 6.01 -12.05 -50.93
N THR A 108 4.92 -12.37 -50.22
CA THR A 108 3.90 -13.31 -50.73
C THR A 108 3.11 -12.73 -51.90
N SER A 109 2.85 -11.40 -51.90
CA SER A 109 2.23 -10.72 -53.04
C SER A 109 3.12 -10.72 -54.28
N GLU A 110 4.44 -10.59 -54.11
CA GLU A 110 5.41 -10.69 -55.20
C GLU A 110 5.49 -12.12 -55.77
N GLN A 111 5.46 -13.14 -54.91
CA GLN A 111 5.39 -14.54 -55.35
C GLN A 111 4.12 -14.81 -56.16
N LEU A 112 2.95 -14.35 -55.68
CA LEU A 112 1.69 -14.47 -56.40
C LEU A 112 1.71 -13.71 -57.75
N ARG A 113 2.33 -12.53 -57.80
CA ARG A 113 2.53 -11.80 -59.08
C ARG A 113 3.40 -12.57 -60.05
N LYS A 114 4.47 -13.22 -59.59
CA LYS A 114 5.34 -14.08 -60.41
C LYS A 114 4.59 -15.30 -60.92
N GLU A 115 3.79 -15.94 -60.08
CA GLU A 115 2.94 -17.08 -60.48
C GLU A 115 1.86 -16.68 -61.48
N MET A 116 1.15 -15.56 -61.26
CA MET A 116 0.19 -15.03 -62.23
C MET A 116 0.86 -14.71 -63.57
N LYS A 117 2.08 -14.16 -63.56
CA LYS A 117 2.86 -13.93 -64.79
C LYS A 117 3.17 -15.24 -65.51
N ASN A 118 3.58 -16.27 -64.78
CA ASN A 118 3.85 -17.60 -65.32
C ASN A 118 2.58 -18.27 -65.89
N ILE A 119 1.43 -18.16 -65.21
CA ILE A 119 0.15 -18.67 -65.72
C ILE A 119 -0.25 -17.92 -66.99
N LYS A 120 -0.11 -16.58 -67.01
CA LYS A 120 -0.40 -15.76 -68.19
C LYS A 120 0.52 -16.10 -69.37
N PHE A 121 1.79 -16.44 -69.09
CA PHE A 121 2.74 -16.90 -70.10
C PHE A 121 2.33 -18.26 -70.67
N LYS A 122 1.94 -19.22 -69.81
CA LYS A 122 1.44 -20.54 -70.24
C LYS A 122 0.15 -20.46 -71.06
N ILE A 123 -0.78 -19.57 -70.70
CA ILE A 123 -2.02 -19.33 -71.49
C ILE A 123 -1.68 -18.77 -72.88
N ASN A 124 -0.75 -17.80 -72.95
CA ASN A 124 -0.31 -17.23 -74.21
C ASN A 124 0.49 -18.22 -75.09
N GLU A 125 1.14 -19.22 -74.50
CA GLU A 125 1.76 -20.32 -75.25
C GLU A 125 0.73 -21.32 -75.79
N SER A 126 -0.33 -21.61 -75.04
CA SER A 126 -1.42 -22.47 -75.52
C SER A 126 -2.23 -21.86 -76.67
N ASP A 127 -2.33 -20.53 -76.75
CA ASP A 127 -3.04 -19.82 -77.81
C ASP A 127 -2.29 -19.76 -79.16
N LYS A 128 -1.00 -20.16 -79.20
CA LYS A 128 -0.17 -20.12 -80.42
C LYS A 128 -0.23 -21.39 -81.28
N LYS A 129 -0.92 -22.46 -80.86
CA LYS A 129 -1.16 -23.64 -81.70
C LYS A 129 -2.60 -23.65 -82.22
N LYS A 130 -2.86 -22.83 -83.23
CA LYS A 130 -4.10 -22.90 -84.04
C LYS A 130 -3.91 -23.93 -85.17
N GLU A 131 -4.13 -25.20 -84.87
CA GLU A 131 -4.45 -26.18 -85.90
C GLU A 131 -5.93 -26.06 -86.28
N LYS A 132 -6.17 -25.93 -87.60
CA LYS A 132 -7.51 -25.83 -88.20
C LYS A 132 -8.32 -27.07 -87.85
N THR A 133 -9.37 -26.89 -87.06
CA THR A 133 -10.35 -27.94 -86.74
C THR A 133 -11.73 -27.50 -87.18
N ASP A 134 -12.44 -28.43 -87.82
CA ASP A 134 -13.75 -28.27 -88.42
C ASP A 134 -14.83 -27.84 -87.42
N SER A 135 -15.77 -27.03 -87.90
CA SER A 135 -16.76 -26.28 -87.11
C SER A 135 -17.78 -27.09 -86.28
N GLY A 136 -17.71 -28.43 -86.29
CA GLY A 136 -18.57 -29.31 -85.48
C GLY A 136 -17.96 -29.68 -84.10
N THR A 137 -16.64 -29.67 -83.95
CA THR A 137 -15.94 -30.09 -82.72
C THR A 137 -15.77 -28.96 -81.71
N VAL A 138 -16.00 -27.71 -82.12
CA VAL A 138 -15.82 -26.51 -81.30
C VAL A 138 -16.81 -26.45 -80.13
N LEU A 139 -18.04 -26.96 -80.28
CA LEU A 139 -19.04 -26.99 -79.21
C LEU A 139 -18.72 -28.05 -78.13
N ALA A 140 -18.25 -29.24 -78.53
CA ALA A 140 -17.87 -30.31 -77.59
C ALA A 140 -16.57 -29.99 -76.82
N ILE A 141 -15.61 -29.32 -77.46
CA ILE A 141 -14.39 -28.85 -76.79
C ILE A 141 -14.72 -27.70 -75.83
N TYR A 142 -15.67 -26.82 -76.16
CA TYR A 142 -16.09 -25.75 -75.25
C TYR A 142 -16.82 -26.28 -74.00
N GLU A 143 -17.69 -27.29 -74.16
CA GLU A 143 -18.33 -27.95 -73.02
C GLU A 143 -17.32 -28.72 -72.17
N GLY A 144 -16.39 -29.47 -72.79
CA GLY A 144 -15.32 -30.16 -72.06
C GLY A 144 -14.39 -29.20 -71.31
N PHE A 145 -14.06 -28.05 -71.91
CA PHE A 145 -13.22 -27.03 -71.28
C PHE A 145 -13.94 -26.26 -70.17
N GLN A 146 -15.25 -25.99 -70.31
CA GLN A 146 -16.08 -25.42 -69.25
C GLN A 146 -16.23 -26.37 -68.06
N ASN A 147 -16.43 -27.67 -68.33
CA ASN A 147 -16.49 -28.71 -67.29
C ASN A 147 -15.14 -28.83 -66.56
N PHE A 148 -14.02 -28.85 -67.29
CA PHE A 148 -12.68 -28.81 -66.70
C PHE A 148 -12.45 -27.57 -65.85
N LEU A 149 -12.87 -26.38 -66.31
CA LEU A 149 -12.78 -25.14 -65.51
C LEU A 149 -13.68 -25.18 -64.27
N GLN A 150 -14.84 -25.82 -64.33
CA GLN A 150 -15.71 -26.04 -63.18
C GLN A 150 -15.10 -27.02 -62.18
N GLU A 151 -14.56 -28.14 -62.63
CA GLU A 151 -13.84 -29.10 -61.78
C GLU A 151 -12.63 -28.45 -61.12
N LEU A 152 -11.84 -27.68 -61.87
CA LEU A 152 -10.65 -27.01 -61.35
C LEU A 152 -11.02 -25.89 -60.35
N LYS A 153 -12.14 -25.18 -60.58
CA LYS A 153 -12.71 -24.24 -59.60
C LYS A 153 -13.20 -24.95 -58.34
N LEU A 154 -13.85 -26.10 -58.48
CA LEU A 154 -14.32 -26.89 -57.35
C LEU A 154 -13.13 -27.43 -56.54
N ASP A 155 -12.12 -27.98 -57.19
CA ASP A 155 -10.92 -28.53 -56.54
C ASP A 155 -10.10 -27.44 -55.84
N LEU A 156 -9.93 -26.27 -56.47
CA LEU A 156 -9.30 -25.10 -55.83
C LEU A 156 -10.14 -24.57 -54.65
N SER A 157 -11.46 -24.46 -54.81
CA SER A 157 -12.36 -24.05 -53.73
C SER A 157 -12.31 -25.03 -52.55
N GLN A 158 -12.24 -26.33 -52.84
CA GLN A 158 -12.11 -27.37 -51.82
C GLN A 158 -10.75 -27.31 -51.13
N LYS A 159 -9.65 -27.14 -51.87
CA LYS A 159 -8.31 -26.95 -51.29
C LYS A 159 -8.20 -25.70 -50.44
N VAL A 160 -8.77 -24.58 -50.89
CA VAL A 160 -8.83 -23.34 -50.10
C VAL A 160 -9.63 -23.56 -48.82
N LYS A 161 -10.81 -24.17 -48.90
CA LYS A 161 -11.62 -24.49 -47.71
C LYS A 161 -10.92 -25.43 -46.74
N ASN A 162 -10.22 -26.44 -47.24
CA ASN A 162 -9.47 -27.37 -46.39
C ASN A 162 -8.31 -26.66 -45.71
N LYS A 163 -7.57 -25.83 -46.44
CA LYS A 163 -6.45 -25.06 -45.90
C LYS A 163 -6.91 -23.99 -44.92
N GLU A 164 -8.05 -23.34 -45.16
CA GLU A 164 -8.71 -22.43 -44.21
C GLU A 164 -9.12 -23.16 -42.93
N LYS A 165 -9.69 -24.37 -43.04
CA LYS A 165 -10.02 -25.20 -41.87
C LYS A 165 -8.78 -25.56 -41.07
N GLU A 166 -7.74 -26.04 -41.74
CA GLU A 166 -6.46 -26.42 -41.13
C GLU A 166 -5.82 -25.22 -40.40
N LEU A 167 -5.77 -24.06 -41.05
CA LEU A 167 -5.25 -22.82 -40.46
C LEU A 167 -6.06 -22.40 -39.24
N ASN A 168 -7.39 -22.52 -39.31
CA ASN A 168 -8.28 -22.14 -38.21
C ASN A 168 -8.18 -23.12 -37.03
N GLU A 169 -8.00 -24.42 -37.28
CA GLU A 169 -7.73 -25.43 -36.26
C GLU A 169 -6.38 -25.18 -35.56
N ASP A 170 -5.34 -24.88 -36.32
CA ASP A 170 -4.02 -24.55 -35.76
C ASP A 170 -4.05 -23.24 -34.96
N LEU A 171 -4.76 -22.22 -35.45
CA LEU A 171 -4.98 -20.98 -34.69
C LEU A 171 -5.72 -21.25 -33.37
N GLN A 172 -6.75 -22.11 -33.39
CA GLN A 172 -7.48 -22.48 -32.18
C GLN A 172 -6.59 -23.25 -31.19
N LYS A 173 -5.75 -24.17 -31.67
CA LYS A 173 -4.77 -24.88 -30.84
C LYS A 173 -3.79 -23.90 -30.22
N GLU A 174 -3.19 -22.99 -31.00
CA GLU A 174 -2.23 -22.00 -30.50
C GLU A 174 -2.87 -21.05 -29.47
N ILE A 175 -4.10 -20.58 -29.72
CA ILE A 175 -4.86 -19.77 -28.76
C ILE A 175 -5.11 -20.56 -27.47
N SER A 176 -5.44 -21.85 -27.56
CA SER A 176 -5.69 -22.69 -26.39
C SER A 176 -4.41 -22.92 -25.55
N ILE A 177 -3.26 -23.11 -26.20
CA ILE A 177 -1.96 -23.25 -25.54
C ILE A 177 -1.59 -21.95 -24.82
N ARG A 178 -1.66 -20.81 -25.51
CA ARG A 178 -1.38 -19.49 -24.90
C ARG A 178 -2.31 -19.17 -23.74
N ARG A 179 -3.58 -19.56 -23.81
CA ARG A 179 -4.52 -19.40 -22.68
C ARG A 179 -4.05 -20.19 -21.46
N ARG A 180 -3.61 -21.44 -21.65
CA ARG A 180 -3.09 -22.26 -20.55
C ARG A 180 -1.79 -21.70 -19.98
N GLU A 181 -0.86 -21.26 -20.84
CA GLU A 181 0.40 -20.62 -20.40
C GLU A 181 0.13 -19.37 -19.56
N LEU A 182 -0.74 -18.48 -20.05
CA LEU A 182 -1.14 -17.30 -19.29
C LEU A 182 -1.83 -17.66 -17.98
N GLU A 183 -2.70 -18.67 -17.96
CA GLU A 183 -3.38 -19.11 -16.74
C GLU A 183 -2.38 -19.64 -15.70
N VAL A 184 -1.34 -20.35 -16.14
CA VAL A 184 -0.24 -20.80 -15.26
C VAL A 184 0.57 -19.61 -14.76
N GLU A 185 0.93 -18.65 -15.61
CA GLU A 185 1.64 -17.43 -15.19
C GLU A 185 0.82 -16.62 -14.18
N TYR A 186 -0.49 -16.46 -14.39
CA TYR A 186 -1.37 -15.77 -13.45
C TYR A 186 -1.44 -16.47 -12.11
N LYS A 187 -1.59 -17.81 -12.09
CA LYS A 187 -1.58 -18.59 -10.85
C LYS A 187 -0.25 -18.48 -10.11
N ASP A 188 0.88 -18.44 -10.84
CA ASP A 188 2.20 -18.24 -10.23
C ASP A 188 2.37 -16.85 -9.64
N ILE A 189 1.84 -15.82 -10.31
CA ILE A 189 1.84 -14.44 -9.80
C ILE A 189 0.96 -14.34 -8.55
N GLU A 190 -0.24 -14.91 -8.58
CA GLU A 190 -1.15 -14.96 -7.43
C GLU A 190 -0.49 -15.64 -6.23
N ARG A 191 0.12 -16.81 -6.44
CA ARG A 191 0.84 -17.54 -5.39
C ARG A 191 1.99 -16.71 -4.79
N LYS A 192 2.82 -16.07 -5.63
CA LYS A 192 3.92 -15.20 -5.14
C LYS A 192 3.41 -14.00 -4.35
N LEU A 193 2.33 -13.38 -4.80
CA LEU A 193 1.69 -12.27 -4.09
C LEU A 193 1.14 -12.72 -2.72
N GLU A 194 0.54 -13.91 -2.66
CA GLU A 194 0.00 -14.47 -1.43
C GLU A 194 1.11 -14.85 -0.44
N GLU A 195 2.20 -15.44 -0.92
CA GLU A 195 3.41 -15.70 -0.12
C GLU A 195 4.04 -14.40 0.43
N GLU A 196 4.20 -13.37 -0.41
CA GLU A 196 4.71 -12.06 0.03
C GLU A 196 3.77 -11.38 1.04
N TYR A 197 2.46 -11.51 0.85
CA TYR A 197 1.47 -10.95 1.76
C TYR A 197 1.54 -11.63 3.12
N GLN A 198 1.58 -12.97 3.17
CA GLN A 198 1.70 -13.68 4.45
C GLN A 198 3.00 -13.39 5.16
N LYS A 199 4.13 -13.37 4.43
CA LYS A 199 5.42 -13.01 5.01
C LYS A 199 5.41 -11.60 5.62
N LYS A 200 4.85 -10.60 4.92
CA LYS A 200 4.72 -9.24 5.46
C LYS A 200 3.79 -9.18 6.66
N LYS A 201 2.74 -9.99 6.68
CA LYS A 201 1.80 -10.07 7.80
C LYS A 201 2.50 -10.63 9.04
N GLU A 202 3.23 -11.73 8.91
CA GLU A 202 4.03 -12.33 9.99
C GLU A 202 5.12 -11.38 10.51
N GLU A 203 5.85 -10.71 9.60
CA GLU A 203 6.85 -9.68 9.99
C GLU A 203 6.22 -8.51 10.76
N LEU A 204 5.01 -8.10 10.39
CA LEU A 204 4.28 -7.02 11.08
C LEU A 204 3.78 -7.48 12.46
N GLU A 205 3.25 -8.70 12.56
CA GLU A 205 2.81 -9.29 13.83
C GLU A 205 3.99 -9.45 14.80
N MET A 206 5.14 -9.95 14.34
CA MET A 206 6.33 -10.05 15.17
C MET A 206 6.81 -8.68 15.66
N LYS A 207 6.93 -7.68 14.78
CA LYS A 207 7.35 -6.32 15.17
C LYS A 207 6.40 -5.69 16.17
N TYR A 208 5.10 -5.88 15.98
CA TYR A 208 4.09 -5.37 16.91
C TYR A 208 4.23 -6.03 18.29
N HIS A 209 4.43 -7.35 18.35
CA HIS A 209 4.68 -8.06 19.60
C HIS A 209 5.98 -7.59 20.28
N GLU A 210 7.07 -7.43 19.52
CA GLU A 210 8.34 -6.93 20.05
C GLU A 210 8.23 -5.51 20.63
N GLU A 211 7.52 -4.60 19.93
CA GLU A 211 7.30 -3.22 20.41
C GLU A 211 6.43 -3.20 21.68
N VAL A 212 5.33 -3.96 21.70
CA VAL A 212 4.44 -4.04 22.87
C VAL A 212 5.18 -4.64 24.07
N ASP A 213 5.96 -5.70 23.89
CA ASP A 213 6.74 -6.31 24.96
C ASP A 213 7.83 -5.36 25.47
N ALA A 214 8.52 -4.64 24.57
CA ALA A 214 9.54 -3.67 24.96
C ALA A 214 8.95 -2.50 25.76
N ASP A 215 7.80 -1.97 25.33
CA ASP A 215 7.13 -0.87 26.03
C ASP A 215 6.53 -1.32 27.37
N LEU A 216 5.93 -2.51 27.42
CA LEU A 216 5.45 -3.11 28.66
C LEU A 216 6.60 -3.33 29.65
N HIS A 217 7.73 -3.88 29.20
CA HIS A 217 8.91 -4.04 30.04
C HIS A 217 9.46 -2.69 30.54
N ARG A 218 9.48 -1.66 29.69
CA ARG A 218 9.93 -0.32 30.07
C ARG A 218 9.00 0.30 31.12
N GLU A 219 7.69 0.18 30.95
CA GLU A 219 6.70 0.71 31.89
C GLU A 219 6.75 -0.04 33.23
N VAL A 220 6.79 -1.37 33.21
CA VAL A 220 6.93 -2.21 34.41
C VAL A 220 8.21 -1.85 35.17
N ARG A 221 9.36 -1.74 34.49
CA ARG A 221 10.62 -1.33 35.13
C ARG A 221 10.54 0.06 35.75
N LYS A 222 9.95 1.03 35.04
CA LYS A 222 9.82 2.41 35.53
C LYS A 222 8.94 2.45 36.79
N ARG A 223 7.74 1.86 36.74
CA ARG A 223 6.82 1.83 37.90
C ARG A 223 7.41 1.07 39.07
N PHE A 224 7.99 -0.10 38.84
CA PHE A 224 8.68 -0.87 39.88
C PHE A 224 9.79 -0.04 40.52
N SER A 225 10.65 0.62 39.73
CA SER A 225 11.75 1.43 40.28
C SER A 225 11.29 2.61 41.14
N ILE A 226 10.18 3.27 40.76
CA ILE A 226 9.62 4.40 41.51
C ILE A 226 9.02 3.90 42.83
N GLU A 227 8.24 2.83 42.78
CA GLU A 227 7.58 2.28 43.97
C GLU A 227 8.60 1.68 44.94
N LEU A 228 9.63 1.01 44.41
CA LEU A 228 10.77 0.51 45.17
C LEU A 228 11.48 1.66 45.88
N ARG A 229 11.84 2.75 45.18
CA ARG A 229 12.49 3.93 45.78
C ARG A 229 11.66 4.51 46.92
N LYS A 230 10.36 4.69 46.72
CA LYS A 230 9.46 5.23 47.75
C LYS A 230 9.46 4.34 49.00
N ARG A 231 9.32 3.02 48.83
CA ARG A 231 9.37 2.04 49.94
C ARG A 231 10.72 2.03 50.65
N PHE A 232 11.82 2.13 49.90
CA PHE A 232 13.18 2.25 50.43
C PHE A 232 13.36 3.50 51.28
N GLU A 233 12.87 4.65 50.81
CA GLU A 233 12.94 5.92 51.55
C GLU A 233 12.11 5.86 52.84
N GLU A 234 10.91 5.28 52.79
CA GLU A 234 10.06 5.07 53.97
C GLU A 234 10.71 4.16 55.03
N GLU A 235 11.25 3.01 54.62
CA GLU A 235 11.94 2.11 55.56
C GLU A 235 13.26 2.69 56.06
N ARG A 236 14.01 3.41 55.22
CA ARG A 236 15.21 4.14 55.65
C ARG A 236 14.87 5.19 56.70
N ALA A 237 13.78 5.94 56.53
CA ALA A 237 13.37 6.94 57.51
C ALA A 237 13.00 6.30 58.87
N LYS A 238 12.25 5.19 58.88
CA LYS A 238 11.95 4.43 60.10
C LYS A 238 13.21 3.90 60.77
N PHE A 239 14.14 3.43 59.94
CA PHE A 239 15.40 2.87 60.38
C PHE A 239 16.31 3.93 61.01
N ASP A 240 16.45 5.09 60.36
CA ASP A 240 17.21 6.24 60.86
C ASP A 240 16.60 6.75 62.17
N TYR A 241 15.27 6.83 62.28
CA TYR A 241 14.58 7.19 63.52
C TYR A 241 14.91 6.23 64.67
N ASN A 242 14.78 4.91 64.44
CA ASN A 242 15.09 3.89 65.44
C ASN A 242 16.58 3.89 65.82
N TYR A 243 17.47 4.08 64.84
CA TYR A 243 18.91 4.17 65.07
C TYR A 243 19.25 5.36 65.96
N VAL A 244 18.77 6.56 65.61
CA VAL A 244 19.01 7.79 66.38
C VAL A 244 18.44 7.66 67.79
N SER A 245 17.26 7.06 67.95
CA SER A 245 16.63 6.85 69.27
C SER A 245 17.48 5.94 70.18
N LYS A 246 17.89 4.76 69.70
CA LYS A 246 18.76 3.84 70.47
C LYS A 246 20.11 4.47 70.84
N ILE A 247 20.72 5.19 69.89
CA ILE A 247 21.99 5.88 70.09
C ILE A 247 21.85 6.97 71.16
N LYS A 248 20.80 7.80 71.12
CA LYS A 248 20.51 8.82 72.14
C LYS A 248 20.31 8.20 73.53
N GLN A 249 19.56 7.11 73.61
CA GLN A 249 19.28 6.44 74.88
C GLN A 249 20.56 5.91 75.54
N LYS A 250 21.43 5.22 74.80
CA LYS A 250 22.68 4.70 75.38
C LYS A 250 23.69 5.81 75.67
N TYR A 251 23.77 6.86 74.85
CA TYR A 251 24.58 8.04 75.17
C TYR A 251 24.18 8.60 76.54
N HIS A 252 22.88 8.79 76.76
CA HIS A 252 22.37 9.31 78.02
C HIS A 252 22.68 8.38 79.21
N GLN A 253 22.53 7.06 79.03
CA GLN A 253 22.87 6.08 80.08
C GLN A 253 24.36 6.07 80.42
N GLU A 254 25.24 6.06 79.41
CA GLU A 254 26.70 6.12 79.62
C GLU A 254 27.13 7.45 80.26
N PHE A 255 26.51 8.55 79.83
CA PHE A 255 26.72 9.87 80.43
C PHE A 255 26.37 9.89 81.92
N GLU A 256 25.19 9.39 82.30
CA GLU A 256 24.76 9.33 83.71
C GLU A 256 25.64 8.40 84.54
N ARG A 257 26.07 7.26 83.98
CA ARG A 257 27.00 6.33 84.65
C ARG A 257 28.35 6.98 84.93
N GLN A 258 28.93 7.63 83.92
CA GLN A 258 30.23 8.30 84.02
C GLN A 258 30.17 9.52 84.93
N LYS A 259 29.07 10.29 84.88
CA LYS A 259 28.80 11.38 85.83
C LYS A 259 28.83 10.89 87.28
N LYS A 260 28.12 9.80 87.59
CA LYS A 260 28.11 9.20 88.94
C LYS A 260 29.50 8.75 89.38
N LEU A 261 30.24 8.04 88.51
CA LEU A 261 31.62 7.62 88.79
C LEU A 261 32.55 8.82 89.05
N LEU A 262 32.39 9.90 88.29
CA LEU A 262 33.17 11.11 88.46
C LEU A 262 32.86 11.79 89.80
N GLU A 263 31.58 11.92 90.13
CA GLU A 263 31.13 12.48 91.40
C GLU A 263 31.66 11.67 92.58
N GLU A 264 31.65 10.34 92.51
CA GLU A 264 32.21 9.46 93.55
C GLU A 264 33.73 9.57 93.69
N LYS A 265 34.48 9.52 92.57
CA LYS A 265 35.94 9.70 92.58
C LYS A 265 36.32 11.08 93.14
N SER A 266 35.59 12.11 92.72
CA SER A 266 35.80 13.48 93.17
C SER A 266 35.49 13.64 94.66
N LYS A 267 34.35 13.11 95.14
CA LYS A 267 34.00 13.10 96.57
C LYS A 267 35.06 12.40 97.42
N LYS A 268 35.46 11.17 97.03
CA LYS A 268 36.51 10.41 97.74
C LYS A 268 37.81 11.19 97.83
N HIS A 269 38.31 11.73 96.71
CA HIS A 269 39.57 12.47 96.71
C HIS A 269 39.50 13.75 97.55
N PHE A 270 38.39 14.50 97.50
CA PHE A 270 38.19 15.69 98.34
C PHE A 270 38.13 15.34 99.83
N THR A 271 37.43 14.27 100.20
CA THR A 271 37.37 13.85 101.60
C THR A 271 38.75 13.51 102.16
N THR A 272 39.60 12.83 101.36
CA THR A 272 40.97 12.47 101.75
C THR A 272 41.90 13.68 101.85
N GLU A 273 41.79 14.65 100.92
CA GLU A 273 42.63 15.85 100.98
C GLU A 273 42.19 16.81 102.11
N ILE A 274 40.88 16.96 102.34
CA ILE A 274 40.36 17.78 103.46
C ILE A 274 40.79 17.19 104.81
N SER A 275 40.80 15.87 104.98
CA SER A 275 41.27 15.25 106.23
C SER A 275 42.76 15.49 106.47
N ARG A 276 43.60 15.28 105.44
CA ARG A 276 45.05 15.59 105.49
C ARG A 276 45.33 17.05 105.81
N TYR A 277 44.52 17.96 105.29
CA TYR A 277 44.64 19.39 105.54
C TYR A 277 44.30 19.76 106.99
N LYS A 278 43.16 19.26 107.50
CA LYS A 278 42.74 19.47 108.89
C LYS A 278 43.77 18.95 109.89
N GLU A 279 44.39 17.80 109.62
CA GLU A 279 45.44 17.24 110.46
C GLU A 279 46.70 18.11 110.52
N ARG A 280 47.12 18.70 109.39
CA ARG A 280 48.29 19.60 109.34
C ARG A 280 48.06 20.87 110.14
N ILE A 281 46.93 21.56 109.91
CA ILE A 281 46.56 22.76 110.68
C ILE A 281 46.53 22.45 112.17
N LYS A 282 45.88 21.35 112.56
CA LYS A 282 45.73 21.00 113.97
C LYS A 282 47.10 20.80 114.64
N LYS A 283 48.05 20.14 113.96
CA LYS A 283 49.43 19.98 114.46
C LYS A 283 50.15 21.31 114.64
N GLU A 284 49.98 22.26 113.71
CA GLU A 284 50.58 23.59 113.81
C GLU A 284 49.95 24.45 114.92
N GLU A 285 48.62 24.45 115.04
CA GLU A 285 47.89 25.11 116.12
C GLU A 285 48.31 24.59 117.48
N ASP A 286 48.36 23.26 117.64
CA ASP A 286 48.79 22.61 118.88
C ASP A 286 50.26 22.97 119.19
N GLY A 287 51.14 22.99 118.18
CA GLY A 287 52.54 23.42 118.34
C GLY A 287 52.67 24.86 118.83
N ILE A 288 51.91 25.80 118.26
CA ILE A 288 51.90 27.21 118.68
C ILE A 288 51.39 27.32 120.12
N ARG A 289 50.29 26.63 120.47
CA ARG A 289 49.71 26.63 121.82
C ARG A 289 50.66 26.05 122.86
N ILE A 290 51.32 24.93 122.56
CA ILE A 290 52.32 24.30 123.45
C ILE A 290 53.49 25.26 123.68
N SER A 291 54.01 25.90 122.64
CA SER A 291 55.12 26.85 122.76
C SER A 291 54.75 28.07 123.62
N PHE A 292 53.53 28.59 123.47
CA PHE A 292 53.03 29.71 124.24
C PHE A 292 52.81 29.36 125.70
N ALA A 293 52.18 28.21 125.98
CA ALA A 293 51.97 27.70 127.33
C ALA A 293 53.31 27.46 128.07
N GLY A 294 54.33 26.94 127.35
CA GLY A 294 55.68 26.80 127.86
C GLY A 294 56.32 28.13 128.26
N ASN A 295 56.21 29.15 127.41
CA ASN A 295 56.74 30.48 127.67
C ASN A 295 56.02 31.19 128.82
N LEU A 296 54.69 31.07 128.91
CA LEU A 296 53.90 31.59 130.02
C LEU A 296 54.28 30.95 131.36
N LYS A 297 54.49 29.62 131.38
CA LYS A 297 54.97 28.93 132.59
C LYS A 297 56.36 29.42 133.02
N ARG A 298 57.29 29.63 132.08
CA ARG A 298 58.63 30.17 132.39
C ARG A 298 58.56 31.56 133.01
N ILE A 299 57.80 32.47 132.40
CA ILE A 299 57.60 33.84 132.92
C ILE A 299 56.88 33.83 134.27
N GLY A 300 55.85 32.99 134.42
CA GLY A 300 55.10 32.84 135.67
C GLY A 300 55.99 32.33 136.81
N ASN A 301 56.85 31.34 136.54
CA ASN A 301 57.79 30.82 137.53
C ASN A 301 58.83 31.86 137.93
N GLN A 302 59.33 32.67 136.99
CA GLN A 302 60.25 33.77 137.28
C GLN A 302 59.58 34.87 138.13
N LYS A 303 58.33 35.23 137.81
CA LYS A 303 57.54 36.19 138.59
C LYS A 303 57.31 35.70 140.02
N LEU A 304 56.90 34.44 140.19
CA LEU A 304 56.72 33.81 141.51
C LEU A 304 58.00 33.77 142.33
N ALA A 305 59.15 33.49 141.71
CA ALA A 305 60.45 33.51 142.38
C ALA A 305 60.84 34.93 142.84
N LEU A 306 60.56 35.95 142.03
CA LEU A 306 60.75 37.35 142.42
C LEU A 306 59.79 37.78 143.51
N GLU A 307 58.51 37.43 143.44
CA GLU A 307 57.51 37.73 144.48
C GLU A 307 57.90 37.10 145.83
N LYS A 308 58.42 35.87 145.84
CA LYS A 308 58.95 35.24 147.05
C LYS A 308 60.13 36.03 147.63
N ARG A 309 61.11 36.40 146.79
CA ARG A 309 62.25 37.24 147.21
C ARG A 309 61.80 38.60 147.75
N LEU A 310 60.77 39.19 147.15
CA LEU A 310 60.22 40.48 147.54
C LEU A 310 59.54 40.36 148.92
N LYS A 311 58.72 39.31 149.13
CA LYS A 311 58.06 39.03 150.42
C LYS A 311 59.05 38.69 151.54
N GLU A 312 60.08 37.90 151.26
CA GLU A 312 61.12 37.56 152.24
C GLU A 312 61.87 38.80 152.71
N LYS A 313 62.08 39.79 151.82
CA LYS A 313 62.82 41.02 152.13
C LYS A 313 61.96 42.15 152.69
N LEU A 314 60.65 42.15 152.42
CA LEU A 314 59.70 43.14 152.97
C LEU A 314 59.65 43.12 154.51
N ASN A 315 60.01 42.02 155.15
CA ASN A 315 60.03 41.86 156.61
C ASN A 315 61.20 42.59 157.30
N ARG A 316 62.03 43.36 156.58
CA ARG A 316 63.11 44.19 157.14
C ARG A 316 62.66 45.64 157.13
N ALA A 317 62.61 46.27 158.32
CA ALA A 317 61.98 47.58 158.55
C ALA A 317 62.50 48.76 157.70
N ASP A 318 63.67 48.64 157.04
CA ASP A 318 64.25 49.68 156.16
C ASP A 318 64.15 49.38 154.65
N PHE A 319 63.52 48.26 154.25
CA PHE A 319 63.57 47.78 152.86
C PHE A 319 62.68 48.56 151.89
N GLU A 320 61.57 49.14 152.35
CA GLU A 320 60.61 49.86 151.47
C GLU A 320 61.20 51.14 150.84
N LYS A 321 62.26 51.73 151.42
CA LYS A 321 62.97 52.90 150.87
C LYS A 321 64.28 52.55 150.15
N SER A 322 64.59 51.26 149.99
CA SER A 322 65.82 50.78 149.36
C SER A 322 65.75 50.85 147.83
N LYS A 323 66.86 51.26 147.18
CA LYS A 323 67.05 51.14 145.71
C LYS A 323 66.83 49.72 145.20
N GLU A 324 66.98 48.72 146.06
CA GLU A 324 66.79 47.31 145.74
C GLU A 324 65.30 46.94 145.59
N HIS A 325 64.40 47.55 146.38
CA HIS A 325 62.95 47.38 146.21
C HIS A 325 62.51 47.91 144.84
N GLU A 326 62.96 49.13 144.49
CA GLU A 326 62.68 49.74 143.19
C GLU A 326 63.22 48.91 142.02
N SER A 327 64.39 48.27 142.18
CA SER A 327 64.95 47.35 141.18
C SER A 327 64.07 46.12 140.98
N LEU A 328 63.56 45.52 142.06
CA LEU A 328 62.69 44.34 141.98
C LEU A 328 61.30 44.67 141.41
N THR A 329 60.75 45.85 141.71
CA THR A 329 59.49 46.31 141.10
C THR A 329 59.67 46.53 139.60
N LYS A 330 60.78 47.16 139.17
CA LYS A 330 61.13 47.32 137.76
C LYS A 330 61.31 45.98 137.03
N GLU A 331 61.86 44.99 137.71
CA GLU A 331 62.02 43.64 137.14
C GLU A 331 60.68 42.90 137.02
N MET A 332 59.75 43.08 137.98
CA MET A 332 58.38 42.59 137.84
C MET A 332 57.63 43.24 136.69
N ASP A 333 57.71 44.58 136.55
CA ASP A 333 57.12 45.31 135.44
C ASP A 333 57.70 44.86 134.10
N TYR A 334 59.00 44.54 134.08
CA TYR A 334 59.67 44.00 132.90
C TYR A 334 59.13 42.61 132.54
N LEU A 335 58.96 41.70 133.49
CA LEU A 335 58.33 40.40 133.25
C LEU A 335 56.88 40.51 132.80
N GLU A 336 56.15 41.50 133.32
CA GLU A 336 54.76 41.76 132.92
C GLU A 336 54.69 42.32 131.49
N LYS A 337 55.62 43.20 131.12
CA LYS A 337 55.83 43.62 129.72
C LYS A 337 56.24 42.46 128.82
N GLN A 338 57.10 41.54 129.28
CA GLN A 338 57.44 40.34 128.51
C GLN A 338 56.24 39.40 128.33
N LYS A 339 55.40 39.23 129.36
CA LYS A 339 54.15 38.47 129.25
C LYS A 339 53.24 39.10 128.20
N HIS A 340 53.07 40.42 128.24
CA HIS A 340 52.26 41.14 127.27
C HIS A 340 52.83 41.05 125.85
N ASN A 341 54.15 41.17 125.68
CA ASN A 341 54.81 41.00 124.39
C ASN A 341 54.68 39.57 123.86
N ASN A 342 54.82 38.55 124.70
CA ASN A 342 54.60 37.17 124.30
C ASN A 342 53.14 36.90 123.92
N GLN A 343 52.19 37.56 124.59
CA GLN A 343 50.78 37.50 124.21
C GLN A 343 50.53 38.15 122.84
N LYS A 344 51.12 39.32 122.57
CA LYS A 344 51.08 39.94 121.24
C LYS A 344 51.72 39.07 120.15
N ILE A 345 52.87 38.45 120.42
CA ILE A 345 53.53 37.53 119.48
C ILE A 345 52.65 36.31 119.21
N PHE A 346 51.97 35.78 120.23
CA PHE A 346 51.02 34.69 120.07
C PHE A 346 49.81 35.09 119.22
N GLU A 347 49.22 36.26 119.48
CA GLU A 347 48.12 36.81 118.68
C GLU A 347 48.53 37.04 117.22
N LEU A 348 49.73 37.57 116.98
CA LEU A 348 50.28 37.74 115.63
C LEU A 348 50.49 36.39 114.92
N LYS A 349 51.05 35.39 115.61
CA LYS A 349 51.23 34.04 115.05
C LYS A 349 49.88 33.36 114.76
N LEU A 350 48.87 33.56 115.59
CA LEU A 350 47.51 33.08 115.31
C LEU A 350 46.89 33.79 114.10
N ALA A 351 47.06 35.11 113.99
CA ALA A 351 46.56 35.87 112.84
C ALA A 351 47.26 35.48 111.54
N GLU A 352 48.57 35.22 111.58
CA GLU A 352 49.35 34.72 110.44
C GLU A 352 48.91 33.32 110.01
N LEU A 353 48.68 32.42 110.99
CA LEU A 353 48.10 31.11 110.73
C LEU A 353 46.69 31.20 110.12
N ASP A 354 45.85 32.12 110.60
CA ASP A 354 44.52 32.34 110.03
C ASP A 354 44.58 32.92 108.61
N LYS A 355 45.60 33.72 108.29
CA LYS A 355 45.87 34.18 106.92
C LYS A 355 46.31 33.01 106.04
N GLN A 356 47.24 32.17 106.50
CA GLN A 356 47.66 30.96 105.80
C GLN A 356 46.47 30.02 105.52
N LYS A 357 45.57 29.82 106.50
CA LYS A 357 44.32 29.07 106.29
C LYS A 357 43.46 29.62 105.16
N ARG A 358 43.36 30.95 105.01
CA ARG A 358 42.58 31.58 103.93
C ARG A 358 43.25 31.39 102.57
N ASP A 359 44.57 31.58 102.50
CA ASP A 359 45.32 31.45 101.25
C ASP A 359 45.34 30.00 100.77
N GLU A 360 45.59 29.05 101.67
CA GLU A 360 45.55 27.61 101.38
C GLU A 360 44.14 27.13 101.05
N LYS A 361 43.09 27.64 101.71
CA LYS A 361 41.69 27.37 101.33
C LYS A 361 41.43 27.83 99.89
N THR A 362 41.95 28.99 99.51
CA THR A 362 41.80 29.53 98.15
C THR A 362 42.57 28.69 97.12
N GLN A 363 43.77 28.21 97.47
CA GLN A 363 44.53 27.27 96.64
C GLN A 363 43.85 25.91 96.50
N ALA A 364 43.27 25.38 97.60
CA ALA A 364 42.49 24.14 97.58
C ALA A 364 41.24 24.27 96.70
N GLU A 365 40.58 25.43 96.68
CA GLU A 365 39.47 25.72 95.77
C GLU A 365 39.90 25.79 94.30
N LYS A 366 41.04 26.42 94.00
CA LYS A 366 41.62 26.42 92.64
C LYS A 366 42.01 25.02 92.18
N PHE A 367 42.65 24.23 93.05
CA PHE A 367 42.98 22.83 92.77
C PHE A 367 41.72 21.99 92.57
N LYS A 368 40.68 22.20 93.39
CA LYS A 368 39.35 21.59 93.23
C LYS A 368 38.74 21.87 91.86
N GLN A 369 38.80 23.10 91.38
CA GLN A 369 38.29 23.45 90.04
C GLN A 369 39.11 22.81 88.93
N LYS A 370 40.46 22.85 89.03
CA LYS A 370 41.35 22.22 88.03
C LYS A 370 41.14 20.72 87.94
N LEU A 371 41.09 20.03 89.08
CA LEU A 371 40.85 18.59 89.15
C LEU A 371 39.45 18.23 88.62
N LYS A 372 38.42 19.03 88.94
CA LYS A 372 37.07 18.84 88.38
C LYS A 372 37.08 18.92 86.85
N LYS A 373 37.87 19.83 86.28
CA LYS A 373 38.04 19.97 84.82
C LYS A 373 38.75 18.76 84.21
N GLU A 374 39.90 18.34 84.76
CA GLU A 374 40.65 17.18 84.26
C GLU A 374 39.87 15.87 84.36
N LEU A 375 39.16 15.67 85.47
CA LEU A 375 38.26 14.52 85.65
C LEU A 375 37.10 14.56 84.64
N SER A 376 36.50 15.74 84.42
CA SER A 376 35.44 15.90 83.42
C SER A 376 35.93 15.62 81.99
N GLU A 377 37.13 16.06 81.63
CA GLU A 377 37.74 15.80 80.32
C GLU A 377 38.04 14.31 80.11
N LYS A 378 38.60 13.62 81.12
CA LYS A 378 38.84 12.18 81.06
C LYS A 378 37.55 11.38 80.89
N ALA A 379 36.51 11.68 81.67
CA ALA A 379 35.22 11.03 81.52
C ALA A 379 34.57 11.35 80.16
N HIS A 380 34.69 12.57 79.66
CA HIS A 380 34.18 12.92 78.33
C HIS A 380 34.85 12.08 77.23
N ASN A 381 36.17 11.90 77.29
CA ASN A 381 36.91 11.08 76.33
C ASN A 381 36.55 9.59 76.43
N GLU A 382 36.36 9.07 77.66
CA GLU A 382 35.88 7.69 77.87
C GLU A 382 34.47 7.49 77.30
N ILE A 383 33.55 8.44 77.52
CA ILE A 383 32.19 8.45 76.95
C ILE A 383 32.27 8.44 75.42
N ILE A 384 33.11 9.28 74.81
CA ILE A 384 33.26 9.32 73.35
C ILE A 384 33.71 7.96 72.82
N SER A 385 34.70 7.34 73.47
CA SER A 385 35.25 6.05 73.02
C SER A 385 34.22 4.92 73.14
N SER A 386 33.54 4.80 74.30
CA SER A 386 32.50 3.78 74.50
C SER A 386 31.30 4.00 73.56
N PHE A 387 30.92 5.26 73.35
CA PHE A 387 29.85 5.64 72.44
C PHE A 387 30.18 5.32 70.98
N ASN A 388 31.41 5.56 70.54
CA ASN A 388 31.84 5.23 69.18
C ASN A 388 31.82 3.71 68.91
N ASN A 389 32.22 2.91 69.89
CA ASN A 389 32.16 1.45 69.77
C ASN A 389 30.71 0.95 69.71
N TYR A 390 29.84 1.45 70.59
CA TYR A 390 28.41 1.11 70.51
C TYR A 390 27.78 1.59 69.20
N ARG A 391 28.16 2.77 68.71
CA ARG A 391 27.68 3.30 67.43
C ARG A 391 28.00 2.36 66.27
N LYS A 392 29.18 1.72 66.29
CA LYS A 392 29.58 0.69 65.30
C LYS A 392 28.73 -0.57 65.45
N GLU A 393 28.54 -1.09 66.65
CA GLU A 393 27.72 -2.28 66.92
C GLU A 393 26.27 -2.10 66.49
N VAL A 394 25.63 -1.00 66.91
CA VAL A 394 24.25 -0.68 66.51
C VAL A 394 24.17 -0.47 65.02
N SER A 395 25.16 0.18 64.39
CA SER A 395 25.17 0.33 62.93
C SER A 395 25.24 -1.01 62.22
N ALA A 396 26.01 -1.97 62.74
CA ALA A 396 26.11 -3.31 62.16
C ALA A 396 24.81 -4.12 62.35
N GLU A 397 24.26 -4.16 63.57
CA GLU A 397 22.99 -4.83 63.88
C GLU A 397 21.85 -4.26 63.03
N MET A 398 21.78 -2.94 62.95
CA MET A 398 20.76 -2.25 62.20
C MET A 398 20.96 -2.55 60.70
N LYS A 399 22.19 -2.46 60.14
CA LYS A 399 22.43 -2.83 58.73
C LYS A 399 21.96 -4.25 58.41
N ALA A 400 22.20 -5.21 59.30
CA ALA A 400 21.73 -6.58 59.13
C ALA A 400 20.20 -6.68 59.13
N LYS A 401 19.51 -6.00 60.06
CA LYS A 401 18.04 -5.94 60.11
C LYS A 401 17.42 -5.26 58.89
N PHE A 402 18.03 -4.18 58.42
CA PHE A 402 17.61 -3.48 57.21
C PHE A 402 17.72 -4.40 56.00
N ASN A 403 18.84 -5.09 55.83
CA ASN A 403 19.05 -6.01 54.71
C ASN A 403 18.06 -7.18 54.72
N LEU A 404 17.77 -7.78 55.88
CA LEU A 404 16.77 -8.84 56.04
C LEU A 404 15.37 -8.36 55.65
N ARG A 405 14.96 -7.19 56.16
CA ARG A 405 13.64 -6.61 55.88
C ARG A 405 13.51 -6.14 54.44
N LEU A 406 14.61 -5.68 53.85
CA LEU A 406 14.67 -5.33 52.44
C LEU A 406 14.47 -6.56 51.56
N ALA A 407 15.15 -7.67 51.88
CA ALA A 407 14.97 -8.92 51.16
C ALA A 407 13.51 -9.41 51.22
N SER A 408 12.86 -9.36 52.39
CA SER A 408 11.45 -9.76 52.52
C SER A 408 10.49 -8.85 51.77
N MET A 409 10.76 -7.54 51.71
CA MET A 409 9.94 -6.60 50.93
C MET A 409 10.10 -6.81 49.43
N LEU A 410 11.31 -7.10 48.96
CA LEU A 410 11.56 -7.41 47.55
C LEU A 410 10.78 -8.67 47.13
N THR A 411 10.74 -9.70 47.97
CA THR A 411 9.95 -10.91 47.70
C THR A 411 8.45 -10.64 47.70
N GLU A 412 7.92 -9.91 48.70
CA GLU A 412 6.48 -9.58 48.76
C GLU A 412 6.02 -8.71 47.59
N GLN A 413 6.84 -7.74 47.16
CA GLN A 413 6.51 -6.88 46.03
C GLN A 413 6.57 -7.68 44.71
N GLY A 414 7.54 -8.57 44.56
CA GLY A 414 7.60 -9.52 43.44
C GLY A 414 6.33 -10.36 43.34
N ASP A 415 5.86 -10.92 44.46
CA ASP A 415 4.64 -11.74 44.49
C ASP A 415 3.37 -10.94 44.18
N LYS A 416 3.25 -9.70 44.68
CA LYS A 416 2.11 -8.84 44.36
C LYS A 416 2.05 -8.48 42.88
N GLN A 417 3.19 -8.11 42.29
CA GLN A 417 3.25 -7.79 40.87
C GLN A 417 2.96 -9.01 39.99
N LYS A 418 3.43 -10.19 40.39
CA LYS A 418 3.10 -11.43 39.69
C LYS A 418 1.59 -11.70 39.68
N ARG A 419 0.90 -11.54 40.82
CA ARG A 419 -0.57 -11.68 40.90
C ARG A 419 -1.31 -10.63 40.08
N GLU A 420 -0.84 -9.39 40.06
CA GLU A 420 -1.44 -8.34 39.22
C GLU A 420 -1.25 -8.62 37.73
N PHE A 421 -0.07 -9.13 37.36
CA PHE A 421 0.23 -9.54 36.00
C PHE A 421 -0.67 -10.70 35.56
N GLU A 422 -0.81 -11.75 36.38
CA GLU A 422 -1.70 -12.88 36.12
C GLU A 422 -3.16 -12.42 35.90
N LYS A 423 -3.68 -11.53 36.77
CA LYS A 423 -5.03 -10.95 36.60
C LYS A 423 -5.20 -10.16 35.29
N ARG A 424 -4.18 -9.39 34.88
CA ARG A 424 -4.21 -8.65 33.62
C ARG A 424 -4.18 -9.57 32.42
N VAL A 425 -3.34 -10.61 32.45
CA VAL A 425 -3.29 -11.66 31.41
C VAL A 425 -4.65 -12.35 31.28
N GLU A 426 -5.29 -12.71 32.38
CA GLU A 426 -6.65 -13.27 32.35
C GLU A 426 -7.67 -12.31 31.73
N SER A 427 -7.63 -11.02 32.08
CA SER A 427 -8.53 -10.01 31.51
C SER A 427 -8.31 -9.82 30.01
N LEU A 428 -7.05 -9.80 29.55
CA LEU A 428 -6.70 -9.71 28.15
C LEU A 428 -7.17 -10.95 27.37
N ASN A 429 -6.98 -12.14 27.93
CA ASN A 429 -7.45 -13.38 27.33
C ASN A 429 -8.99 -13.40 27.19
N ARG A 430 -9.74 -12.89 28.18
CA ARG A 430 -11.20 -12.75 28.06
C ARG A 430 -11.59 -11.78 26.94
N ALA A 431 -10.91 -10.65 26.82
CA ALA A 431 -11.15 -9.67 25.76
C ALA A 431 -10.83 -10.25 24.36
N PHE A 432 -9.74 -11.00 24.25
CA PHE A 432 -9.34 -11.67 23.02
C PHE A 432 -10.35 -12.73 22.58
N VAL A 433 -10.84 -13.57 23.51
CA VAL A 433 -11.91 -14.56 23.23
C VAL A 433 -13.20 -13.87 22.78
N HIS A 434 -13.54 -12.73 23.37
CA HIS A 434 -14.70 -11.94 22.95
C HIS A 434 -14.53 -11.37 21.53
N GLU A 435 -13.33 -10.85 21.20
CA GLU A 435 -13.02 -10.36 19.86
C GLU A 435 -13.04 -11.49 18.81
N GLN A 436 -12.55 -12.68 19.14
CA GLN A 436 -12.68 -13.85 18.29
C GLN A 436 -14.15 -14.18 18.00
N LYS A 437 -15.03 -14.13 19.00
CA LYS A 437 -16.48 -14.33 18.81
C LYS A 437 -17.10 -13.28 17.88
N ILE A 438 -16.74 -12.01 18.03
CA ILE A 438 -17.20 -10.95 17.11
C ILE A 438 -16.73 -11.25 15.69
N ASN A 439 -15.47 -11.63 15.52
CA ASN A 439 -14.90 -11.95 14.21
C ASN A 439 -15.55 -13.19 13.57
N THR A 440 -15.91 -14.21 14.34
CA THR A 440 -16.66 -15.36 13.81
C THR A 440 -18.05 -14.96 13.34
N THR A 441 -18.79 -14.19 14.13
CA THR A 441 -20.13 -13.71 13.75
C THR A 441 -20.08 -12.77 12.54
N LEU A 442 -19.06 -11.93 12.42
CA LEU A 442 -18.84 -11.10 11.22
C LEU A 442 -18.52 -11.94 9.99
N LYS A 443 -17.73 -13.01 10.12
CA LYS A 443 -17.42 -13.92 9.00
C LYS A 443 -18.67 -14.67 8.52
N GLU A 444 -19.53 -15.11 9.43
CA GLU A 444 -20.81 -15.75 9.09
C GLU A 444 -21.75 -14.78 8.37
N ASN A 445 -21.92 -13.56 8.89
CA ASN A 445 -22.75 -12.54 8.23
C ASN A 445 -22.20 -12.12 6.84
N LEU A 446 -20.87 -12.11 6.67
CA LEU A 446 -20.24 -11.83 5.38
C LEU A 446 -20.41 -12.98 4.39
N SER A 447 -20.42 -14.25 4.84
CA SER A 447 -20.61 -15.40 3.96
C SER A 447 -22.05 -15.47 3.45
N GLU A 448 -23.05 -15.22 4.30
CA GLU A 448 -24.47 -15.13 3.90
C GLU A 448 -24.70 -14.01 2.89
N LYS A 449 -24.20 -12.79 3.15
CA LYS A 449 -24.31 -11.68 2.19
C LYS A 449 -23.58 -11.96 0.88
N LYS A 450 -22.42 -12.65 0.91
CA LYS A 450 -21.70 -13.04 -0.31
C LYS A 450 -22.51 -14.03 -1.14
N TYR A 451 -23.22 -14.95 -0.50
CA TYR A 451 -24.11 -15.89 -1.16
C TYR A 451 -25.30 -15.18 -1.83
N GLU A 452 -25.93 -14.21 -1.16
CA GLU A 452 -27.01 -13.39 -1.76
C GLU A 452 -26.53 -12.58 -2.97
N LEU A 453 -25.31 -12.02 -2.90
CA LEU A 453 -24.69 -11.31 -4.04
C LEU A 453 -24.52 -12.23 -5.25
N GLU A 454 -24.07 -13.47 -5.05
CA GLU A 454 -23.85 -14.42 -6.14
C GLU A 454 -25.19 -14.86 -6.77
N GLN A 455 -26.23 -15.08 -5.96
CA GLN A 455 -27.58 -15.35 -6.48
C GLN A 455 -28.12 -14.20 -7.34
N ASN A 456 -27.94 -12.95 -6.91
CA ASN A 456 -28.38 -11.78 -7.67
C ASN A 456 -27.59 -11.62 -8.98
N LYS A 457 -26.30 -11.93 -8.98
CA LYS A 457 -25.46 -11.94 -10.18
C LYS A 457 -25.92 -13.01 -11.18
N GLN A 458 -26.25 -14.21 -10.71
CA GLN A 458 -26.80 -15.27 -11.56
C GLN A 458 -28.14 -14.86 -12.19
N LYS A 459 -29.04 -14.21 -11.43
CA LYS A 459 -30.30 -13.66 -11.97
C LYS A 459 -30.07 -12.63 -13.09
N ILE A 460 -29.10 -11.72 -12.92
CA ILE A 460 -28.75 -10.74 -13.97
C ILE A 460 -28.23 -11.43 -15.23
N ILE A 461 -27.39 -12.45 -15.08
CA ILE A 461 -26.87 -13.24 -16.20
C ILE A 461 -28.02 -13.94 -16.93
N GLN A 462 -28.94 -14.57 -16.19
CA GLN A 462 -30.08 -15.28 -16.77
C GLN A 462 -31.02 -14.34 -17.53
N LEU A 463 -31.33 -13.16 -16.98
CA LEU A 463 -32.10 -12.12 -17.69
C LEU A 463 -31.41 -11.67 -18.98
N ALA A 464 -30.08 -11.56 -18.99
CA ALA A 464 -29.32 -11.20 -20.19
C ALA A 464 -29.33 -12.30 -21.25
N VAL A 465 -29.24 -13.57 -20.85
CA VAL A 465 -29.32 -14.72 -21.76
C VAL A 465 -30.71 -14.81 -22.39
N ASN A 466 -31.77 -14.75 -21.59
CA ASN A 466 -33.15 -14.79 -22.08
C ASN A 466 -33.45 -13.66 -23.08
N GLN A 467 -32.91 -12.46 -22.83
CA GLN A 467 -33.04 -11.32 -23.75
C GLN A 467 -32.34 -11.58 -25.09
N ARG A 468 -31.14 -12.18 -25.07
CA ARG A 468 -30.40 -12.53 -26.29
C ARG A 468 -31.12 -13.59 -27.12
N GLU A 469 -31.66 -14.63 -26.49
CA GLU A 469 -32.38 -15.69 -27.18
C GLU A 469 -33.67 -15.18 -27.83
N ARG A 470 -34.42 -14.34 -27.11
CA ARG A 470 -35.62 -13.69 -27.65
C ARG A 470 -35.29 -12.81 -28.87
N ASN A 471 -34.25 -11.97 -28.77
CA ASN A 471 -33.79 -11.15 -29.88
C ASN A 471 -33.37 -12.00 -31.08
N ARG A 472 -32.66 -13.11 -30.84
CA ARG A 472 -32.28 -14.06 -31.89
C ARG A 472 -33.51 -14.67 -32.57
N GLY A 473 -34.53 -15.07 -31.81
CA GLY A 473 -35.78 -15.59 -32.33
C GLY A 473 -36.51 -14.59 -33.24
N LEU A 474 -36.57 -13.32 -32.84
CA LEU A 474 -37.19 -12.25 -33.63
C LEU A 474 -36.45 -11.99 -34.95
N ILE A 475 -35.12 -11.93 -34.91
CA ILE A 475 -34.29 -11.75 -36.12
C ILE A 475 -34.49 -12.90 -37.11
N LEU A 476 -34.55 -14.14 -36.61
CA LEU A 476 -34.80 -15.31 -37.45
C LEU A 476 -36.20 -15.28 -38.08
N ALA A 477 -37.24 -14.94 -37.29
CA ALA A 477 -38.60 -14.81 -37.80
C ALA A 477 -38.73 -13.72 -38.88
N GLN A 478 -38.08 -12.57 -38.70
CA GLN A 478 -38.04 -11.49 -39.69
C GLN A 478 -37.34 -11.92 -40.98
N SER A 479 -36.19 -12.58 -40.85
CA SER A 479 -35.43 -13.09 -41.99
C SER A 479 -36.25 -14.09 -42.81
N LYS A 480 -37.02 -14.96 -42.12
CA LYS A 480 -37.93 -15.91 -42.76
C LYS A 480 -39.06 -15.22 -43.54
N ILE A 481 -39.73 -14.24 -42.93
CA ILE A 481 -40.82 -13.49 -43.60
C ILE A 481 -40.31 -12.76 -44.83
N LYS A 482 -39.16 -12.07 -44.74
CA LYS A 482 -38.54 -11.37 -45.89
C LYS A 482 -38.17 -12.34 -47.01
N HIS A 483 -37.64 -13.51 -46.66
CA HIS A 483 -37.29 -14.54 -47.63
C HIS A 483 -38.52 -15.12 -48.32
N GLU A 484 -39.59 -15.44 -47.57
CA GLU A 484 -40.86 -15.93 -48.11
C GLU A 484 -41.50 -14.93 -49.08
N GLU A 485 -41.51 -13.64 -48.75
CA GLU A 485 -42.06 -12.59 -49.62
C GLU A 485 -41.24 -12.39 -50.89
N MET A 486 -39.91 -12.48 -50.80
CA MET A 486 -39.04 -12.46 -51.97
C MET A 486 -39.30 -13.67 -52.89
N LEU A 487 -39.46 -14.87 -52.33
CA LEU A 487 -39.79 -16.07 -53.11
C LEU A 487 -41.18 -15.94 -53.77
N ASN A 488 -42.15 -15.38 -53.07
CA ASN A 488 -43.49 -15.12 -53.63
C ASN A 488 -43.44 -14.13 -54.79
N HIS A 489 -42.67 -13.04 -54.67
CA HIS A 489 -42.46 -12.09 -55.77
C HIS A 489 -41.80 -12.75 -56.98
N GLN A 490 -40.76 -13.58 -56.77
CA GLN A 490 -40.11 -14.32 -57.85
C GLN A 490 -41.08 -15.29 -58.56
N ARG A 491 -41.95 -15.98 -57.79
CA ARG A 491 -42.99 -16.85 -58.36
C ARG A 491 -44.01 -16.06 -59.17
N GLU A 492 -44.56 -14.98 -58.62
CA GLU A 492 -45.52 -14.11 -59.32
C GLU A 492 -44.92 -13.53 -60.61
N HIS A 493 -43.65 -13.11 -60.57
CA HIS A 493 -42.90 -12.64 -61.74
C HIS A 493 -42.74 -13.73 -62.79
N SER A 494 -42.33 -14.94 -62.40
CA SER A 494 -42.19 -16.09 -63.29
C SER A 494 -43.52 -16.46 -63.97
N ILE A 495 -44.61 -16.49 -63.20
CA ILE A 495 -45.97 -16.74 -63.73
C ILE A 495 -46.36 -15.67 -64.75
N LEU A 496 -46.08 -14.39 -64.48
CA LEU A 496 -46.39 -13.31 -65.40
C LEU A 496 -45.59 -13.42 -66.71
N MET A 497 -44.29 -13.72 -66.63
CA MET A 497 -43.43 -13.94 -67.79
C MET A 497 -43.92 -15.12 -68.63
N GLN A 498 -44.31 -16.23 -68.00
CA GLN A 498 -44.84 -17.39 -68.71
C GLN A 498 -46.17 -17.08 -69.40
N LYS A 499 -47.07 -16.33 -68.77
CA LYS A 499 -48.32 -15.89 -69.39
C LYS A 499 -48.07 -15.03 -70.62
N HIS A 500 -47.16 -14.06 -70.54
CA HIS A 500 -46.80 -13.21 -71.68
C HIS A 500 -46.16 -13.99 -72.83
N LYS A 501 -45.29 -14.95 -72.52
CA LYS A 501 -44.74 -15.87 -73.52
C LYS A 501 -45.86 -16.61 -74.27
N ASN A 502 -46.83 -17.17 -73.55
CA ASN A 502 -47.97 -17.86 -74.15
C ASN A 502 -48.85 -16.90 -74.98
N GLU A 503 -49.04 -15.64 -74.55
CA GLU A 503 -49.77 -14.60 -75.28
C GLU A 503 -49.07 -14.24 -76.60
N ILE A 504 -47.74 -14.09 -76.59
CA ILE A 504 -46.94 -13.86 -77.80
C ILE A 504 -47.02 -15.06 -78.76
N GLU A 505 -46.91 -16.29 -78.25
CA GLU A 505 -47.04 -17.50 -79.06
C GLU A 505 -48.43 -17.56 -79.73
N SER A 506 -49.50 -17.31 -78.98
CA SER A 506 -50.87 -17.27 -79.53
C SER A 506 -51.06 -16.20 -80.59
N LEU A 507 -50.52 -15.00 -80.38
CA LEU A 507 -50.58 -13.90 -81.36
C LEU A 507 -49.78 -14.23 -82.62
N THR A 508 -48.60 -14.83 -82.46
CA THR A 508 -47.75 -15.25 -83.57
C THR A 508 -48.46 -16.28 -84.44
N GLU A 509 -49.13 -17.27 -83.83
CA GLU A 509 -49.92 -18.26 -84.56
C GLU A 509 -51.15 -17.64 -85.26
N LYS A 510 -51.86 -16.71 -84.61
CA LYS A 510 -52.96 -15.97 -85.27
C LYS A 510 -52.48 -15.17 -86.48
N LEU A 511 -51.35 -14.49 -86.36
CA LEU A 511 -50.75 -13.72 -87.45
C LEU A 511 -50.26 -14.64 -88.58
N LYS A 512 -49.63 -15.77 -88.28
CA LYS A 512 -49.21 -16.77 -89.28
C LYS A 512 -50.41 -17.33 -90.05
N LYS A 513 -51.51 -17.61 -89.37
CA LYS A 513 -52.74 -18.10 -90.00
C LYS A 513 -53.36 -17.04 -90.93
N ALA A 514 -53.56 -15.83 -90.43
CA ALA A 514 -54.09 -14.71 -91.22
C ALA A 514 -53.18 -14.38 -92.43
N PHE A 515 -51.87 -14.54 -92.26
CA PHE A 515 -50.88 -14.40 -93.33
C PHE A 515 -51.05 -15.47 -94.41
N GLY A 516 -51.11 -16.74 -94.02
CA GLY A 516 -51.28 -17.86 -94.95
C GLY A 516 -52.55 -17.69 -95.79
N GLU A 517 -53.67 -17.38 -95.13
CA GLU A 517 -54.94 -17.12 -95.81
C GLU A 517 -54.86 -15.96 -96.81
N ARG A 518 -54.16 -14.87 -96.46
CA ARG A 518 -53.98 -13.71 -97.37
C ARG A 518 -53.09 -14.06 -98.56
N PHE A 519 -51.97 -14.74 -98.31
CA PHE A 519 -51.04 -15.20 -99.35
C PHE A 519 -51.74 -16.13 -100.35
N ASP A 520 -52.47 -17.14 -99.86
CA ASP A 520 -53.18 -18.10 -100.69
C ASP A 520 -54.27 -17.42 -101.54
N ASN A 521 -55.01 -16.48 -100.96
CA ASN A 521 -56.04 -15.72 -101.68
C ASN A 521 -55.45 -14.80 -102.76
N GLU A 522 -54.37 -14.06 -102.45
CA GLU A 522 -53.70 -13.19 -103.43
C GLU A 522 -53.06 -14.00 -104.57
N LEU A 523 -52.43 -15.13 -104.26
CA LEU A 523 -51.85 -16.04 -105.24
C LEU A 523 -52.94 -16.65 -106.13
N LYS A 524 -54.04 -17.13 -105.55
CA LYS A 524 -55.18 -17.71 -106.29
C LYS A 524 -55.80 -16.69 -107.26
N ASN A 525 -56.04 -15.46 -106.81
CA ASN A 525 -56.56 -14.39 -107.66
C ASN A 525 -55.60 -14.07 -108.82
N HIS A 526 -54.29 -14.06 -108.57
CA HIS A 526 -53.31 -13.84 -109.62
C HIS A 526 -53.23 -15.00 -110.62
N VAL A 527 -53.23 -16.26 -110.14
CA VAL A 527 -53.24 -17.44 -111.00
C VAL A 527 -54.47 -17.42 -111.93
N ILE A 528 -55.64 -17.05 -111.41
CA ILE A 528 -56.87 -16.90 -112.21
C ILE A 528 -56.70 -15.83 -113.28
N ASN A 529 -56.25 -14.63 -112.90
CA ASN A 529 -56.08 -13.50 -113.83
C ASN A 529 -55.04 -13.81 -114.92
N GLU A 530 -53.89 -14.40 -114.54
CA GLU A 530 -52.82 -14.72 -115.47
C GLU A 530 -53.21 -15.86 -116.41
N LYS A 531 -53.95 -16.86 -115.90
CA LYS A 531 -54.53 -17.92 -116.73
C LYS A 531 -55.48 -17.35 -117.77
N GLN A 532 -56.39 -16.44 -117.39
CA GLN A 532 -57.30 -15.78 -118.32
C GLN A 532 -56.56 -14.95 -119.39
N LYS A 533 -55.51 -14.23 -118.99
CA LYS A 533 -54.68 -13.44 -119.91
C LYS A 533 -53.94 -14.33 -120.91
N LEU A 534 -53.26 -15.36 -120.43
CA LEU A 534 -52.53 -16.30 -121.27
C LEU A 534 -53.48 -17.13 -122.15
N GLU A 535 -54.70 -17.42 -121.69
CA GLU A 535 -55.72 -18.13 -122.49
C GLU A 535 -56.14 -17.27 -123.68
N LYS A 536 -56.36 -15.96 -123.48
CA LYS A 536 -56.59 -15.01 -124.58
C LYS A 536 -55.41 -14.96 -125.56
N GLU A 537 -54.18 -14.86 -125.05
CA GLU A 537 -52.97 -14.88 -125.90
C GLU A 537 -52.81 -16.21 -126.67
N PHE A 538 -53.14 -17.32 -126.02
CA PHE A 538 -53.10 -18.66 -126.63
C PHE A 538 -54.16 -18.79 -127.73
N GLU A 539 -55.38 -18.30 -127.52
CA GLU A 539 -56.41 -18.29 -128.55
C GLU A 539 -56.04 -17.42 -129.74
N GLU A 540 -55.47 -16.23 -129.51
CA GLU A 540 -54.97 -15.37 -130.58
C GLU A 540 -53.85 -16.03 -131.38
N LYS A 541 -52.87 -16.65 -130.70
CA LYS A 541 -51.81 -17.44 -131.36
C LYS A 541 -52.38 -18.62 -132.14
N ARG A 542 -53.36 -19.34 -131.56
CA ARG A 542 -54.04 -20.46 -132.21
C ARG A 542 -54.80 -20.00 -133.46
N ARG A 543 -55.44 -18.82 -133.44
CA ARG A 543 -56.09 -18.22 -134.61
C ARG A 543 -55.08 -17.84 -135.69
N LYS A 544 -53.96 -17.22 -135.34
CA LYS A 544 -52.88 -16.87 -136.29
C LYS A 544 -52.26 -18.12 -136.95
N LEU A 545 -52.07 -19.19 -136.18
CA LEU A 545 -51.51 -20.46 -136.64
C LEU A 545 -52.55 -21.41 -137.28
N SER A 546 -53.84 -21.03 -137.28
CA SER A 546 -54.91 -21.80 -137.90
C SER A 546 -54.68 -22.06 -139.39
N GLY A 547 -54.02 -21.10 -140.07
CA GLY A 547 -53.64 -21.25 -141.48
C GLY A 547 -52.52 -22.27 -141.71
N GLU A 548 -51.59 -22.40 -140.77
CA GLU A 548 -50.48 -23.38 -140.82
C GLU A 548 -50.95 -24.78 -140.39
N LEU A 549 -51.84 -24.86 -139.39
CA LEU A 549 -52.46 -26.10 -138.93
C LEU A 549 -53.23 -26.84 -140.03
N ASN A 550 -53.76 -26.14 -141.04
CA ASN A 550 -54.51 -26.77 -142.12
C ASN A 550 -53.62 -27.29 -143.26
N LYS A 551 -52.33 -26.95 -143.29
CA LYS A 551 -51.38 -27.34 -144.35
C LYS A 551 -50.43 -28.48 -143.96
N GLY A 552 -50.27 -28.74 -142.66
CA GLY A 552 -49.38 -29.78 -142.13
C GLY A 552 -50.02 -31.16 -142.00
N SER A 553 -49.18 -32.20 -141.96
CA SER A 553 -49.62 -33.58 -141.70
C SER A 553 -50.30 -33.68 -140.32
N LEU A 554 -51.16 -34.69 -140.13
CA LEU A 554 -51.86 -34.90 -138.86
C LEU A 554 -50.88 -34.94 -137.66
N ARG A 555 -49.69 -35.53 -137.86
CA ARG A 555 -48.63 -35.62 -136.86
C ARG A 555 -48.03 -34.26 -136.50
N GLU A 556 -47.81 -33.40 -137.49
CA GLU A 556 -47.30 -32.04 -137.28
C GLU A 556 -48.30 -31.16 -136.53
N ARG A 557 -49.60 -31.29 -136.83
CA ARG A 557 -50.66 -30.58 -136.09
C ARG A 557 -50.73 -30.98 -134.63
N ILE A 558 -50.60 -32.28 -134.34
CA ILE A 558 -50.59 -32.80 -132.97
C ILE A 558 -49.36 -32.28 -132.23
N MET A 559 -48.18 -32.32 -132.86
CA MET A 559 -46.93 -31.81 -132.27
C MET A 559 -46.98 -30.31 -132.04
N LEU A 560 -47.54 -29.52 -132.97
CA LEU A 560 -47.68 -28.09 -132.83
C LEU A 560 -48.67 -27.72 -131.70
N ARG A 561 -49.82 -28.40 -131.61
CA ARG A 561 -50.77 -28.22 -130.49
C ARG A 561 -50.13 -28.57 -129.15
N LYS A 562 -49.36 -29.67 -129.10
CA LYS A 562 -48.63 -30.10 -127.89
C LYS A 562 -47.56 -29.07 -127.51
N ARG A 563 -46.79 -28.56 -128.48
CA ARG A 563 -45.78 -27.51 -128.25
C ARG A 563 -46.41 -26.22 -127.74
N MET A 564 -47.49 -25.75 -128.37
CA MET A 564 -48.20 -24.55 -127.89
C MET A 564 -48.79 -24.74 -126.49
N LYS A 565 -49.36 -25.90 -126.19
CA LYS A 565 -49.89 -26.22 -124.84
C LYS A 565 -48.77 -26.26 -123.80
N ASN A 566 -47.63 -26.84 -124.16
CA ASN A 566 -46.44 -26.87 -123.30
C ASN A 566 -45.88 -25.47 -123.08
N GLU A 567 -45.75 -24.64 -124.12
CA GLU A 567 -45.31 -23.25 -124.00
C GLU A 567 -46.25 -22.41 -123.13
N PHE A 568 -47.57 -22.59 -123.28
CA PHE A 568 -48.56 -21.95 -122.41
C PHE A 568 -48.37 -22.39 -120.96
N ASN A 569 -48.28 -23.69 -120.70
CA ASN A 569 -48.10 -24.23 -119.35
C ASN A 569 -46.78 -23.75 -118.73
N GLU A 570 -45.69 -23.69 -119.49
CA GLU A 570 -44.40 -23.20 -119.01
C GLU A 570 -44.40 -21.70 -118.73
N ARG A 571 -45.05 -20.90 -119.58
CA ARG A 571 -45.20 -19.45 -119.35
C ARG A 571 -46.07 -19.18 -118.14
N LEU A 572 -47.19 -19.91 -118.00
CA LEU A 572 -48.04 -19.84 -116.82
C LEU A 572 -47.26 -20.25 -115.57
N ALA A 573 -46.53 -21.37 -115.59
CA ALA A 573 -45.71 -21.81 -114.46
C ALA A 573 -44.64 -20.77 -114.06
N ARG A 574 -43.94 -20.17 -115.04
CA ARG A 574 -42.94 -19.12 -114.78
C ARG A 574 -43.56 -17.85 -114.22
N ALA A 575 -44.68 -17.39 -114.77
CA ALA A 575 -45.39 -16.21 -114.30
C ALA A 575 -45.96 -16.42 -112.89
N VAL A 576 -46.53 -17.60 -112.63
CA VAL A 576 -47.01 -18.00 -111.30
C VAL A 576 -45.84 -18.03 -110.30
N GLN A 577 -44.70 -18.67 -110.63
CA GLN A 577 -43.55 -18.71 -109.74
C GLN A 577 -42.95 -17.33 -109.45
N LEU A 578 -42.85 -16.46 -110.47
CA LEU A 578 -42.30 -15.12 -110.30
C LEU A 578 -43.22 -14.29 -109.40
N LYS A 579 -44.54 -14.38 -109.63
CA LYS A 579 -45.51 -13.69 -108.80
C LYS A 579 -45.63 -14.26 -107.40
N GLU A 580 -45.53 -15.57 -107.25
CA GLU A 580 -45.48 -16.25 -105.96
C GLU A 580 -44.35 -15.67 -105.11
N ARG A 581 -43.15 -15.46 -105.68
CA ARG A 581 -42.03 -14.80 -104.99
C ARG A 581 -42.32 -13.33 -104.66
N GLU A 582 -42.92 -12.58 -105.57
CA GLU A 582 -43.27 -11.17 -105.33
C GLU A 582 -44.32 -11.02 -104.22
N ILE A 583 -45.41 -11.78 -104.28
CA ILE A 583 -46.46 -11.82 -103.26
C ILE A 583 -45.85 -12.32 -101.95
N HIS A 584 -45.05 -13.38 -101.97
CA HIS A 584 -44.39 -13.88 -100.77
C HIS A 584 -43.54 -12.79 -100.11
N ASN A 585 -42.73 -12.06 -100.87
CA ASN A 585 -41.88 -10.98 -100.33
C ASN A 585 -42.68 -9.76 -99.87
N SER A 586 -43.78 -9.41 -100.55
CA SER A 586 -44.66 -8.31 -100.16
C SER A 586 -45.40 -8.64 -98.87
N VAL A 587 -46.11 -9.77 -98.86
CA VAL A 587 -46.86 -10.22 -97.69
C VAL A 587 -45.87 -10.46 -96.53
N LYS A 588 -44.69 -11.05 -96.74
CA LYS A 588 -43.67 -11.25 -95.69
C LYS A 588 -43.21 -9.94 -95.06
N ARG A 589 -43.04 -8.87 -95.83
CA ARG A 589 -42.72 -7.54 -95.28
C ARG A 589 -43.87 -7.00 -94.42
N ASP A 590 -45.10 -7.09 -94.90
CA ASP A 590 -46.30 -6.72 -94.13
C ASP A 590 -46.41 -7.52 -92.81
N PHE A 591 -46.13 -8.84 -92.87
CA PHE A 591 -46.12 -9.71 -91.69
C PHE A 591 -45.09 -9.28 -90.67
N VAL A 592 -43.85 -9.04 -91.10
CA VAL A 592 -42.78 -8.61 -90.18
C VAL A 592 -43.14 -7.27 -89.53
N SER A 593 -43.71 -6.32 -90.27
CA SER A 593 -44.16 -5.04 -89.72
C SER A 593 -45.27 -5.22 -88.68
N ARG A 594 -46.34 -5.94 -89.04
CA ARG A 594 -47.49 -6.18 -88.14
C ARG A 594 -47.13 -7.04 -86.93
N ALA A 595 -46.27 -8.04 -87.11
CA ALA A 595 -45.76 -8.86 -86.01
C ALA A 595 -44.92 -8.00 -85.06
N LYS A 596 -44.08 -7.11 -85.58
CA LYS A 596 -43.29 -6.19 -84.77
C LYS A 596 -44.19 -5.24 -83.97
N GLU A 597 -45.18 -4.61 -84.60
CA GLU A 597 -46.14 -3.74 -83.92
C GLU A 597 -46.92 -4.47 -82.82
N ALA A 598 -47.41 -5.69 -83.12
CA ALA A 598 -48.13 -6.51 -82.14
C ALA A 598 -47.26 -6.94 -80.96
N VAL A 599 -45.99 -7.30 -81.21
CA VAL A 599 -45.02 -7.64 -80.16
C VAL A 599 -44.71 -6.40 -79.31
N GLU A 600 -44.47 -5.24 -79.91
CA GLU A 600 -44.23 -3.98 -79.18
C GLU A 600 -45.42 -3.59 -78.28
N GLU A 601 -46.65 -3.80 -78.74
CA GLU A 601 -47.85 -3.56 -77.92
C GLU A 601 -47.92 -4.52 -76.72
N GLN A 602 -47.58 -5.79 -76.91
CA GLN A 602 -47.52 -6.77 -75.83
C GLN A 602 -46.38 -6.51 -74.85
N GLU A 603 -45.22 -6.05 -75.33
CA GLU A 603 -44.13 -5.62 -74.47
C GLU A 603 -44.54 -4.44 -73.58
N LYS A 604 -45.27 -3.45 -74.14
CA LYS A 604 -45.84 -2.34 -73.35
C LYS A 604 -46.80 -2.85 -72.26
N LYS A 605 -47.68 -3.80 -72.60
CA LYS A 605 -48.60 -4.43 -71.62
C LYS A 605 -47.86 -5.19 -70.52
N LEU A 606 -46.85 -5.99 -70.88
CA LEU A 606 -46.01 -6.68 -69.91
C LEU A 606 -45.29 -5.70 -68.99
N LYS A 607 -44.70 -4.64 -69.56
CA LYS A 607 -43.99 -3.61 -68.79
C LYS A 607 -44.91 -2.91 -67.78
N SER A 608 -46.15 -2.60 -68.16
CA SER A 608 -47.16 -2.06 -67.23
C SER A 608 -47.45 -3.04 -66.09
N LYS A 609 -47.73 -4.31 -66.41
CA LYS A 609 -48.02 -5.36 -65.41
C LYS A 609 -46.83 -5.64 -64.48
N LEU A 610 -45.59 -5.61 -65.00
CA LEU A 610 -44.37 -5.75 -64.20
C LEU A 610 -44.18 -4.56 -63.25
N ASN A 611 -44.47 -3.33 -63.70
CA ASN A 611 -44.42 -2.16 -62.85
C ASN A 611 -45.46 -2.24 -61.73
N GLU A 612 -46.71 -2.64 -62.03
CA GLU A 612 -47.74 -2.88 -61.02
C GLU A 612 -47.33 -3.95 -60.00
N LEU A 613 -46.74 -5.05 -60.48
CA LEU A 613 -46.21 -6.12 -59.61
C LEU A 613 -45.11 -5.60 -58.69
N ASN A 614 -44.20 -4.78 -59.21
CA ASN A 614 -43.13 -4.16 -58.43
C ASN A 614 -43.66 -3.16 -57.40
N GLU A 615 -44.67 -2.35 -57.74
CA GLU A 615 -45.31 -1.44 -56.77
C GLU A 615 -46.08 -2.20 -55.68
N LYS A 616 -46.73 -3.32 -56.02
CA LYS A 616 -47.33 -4.23 -55.03
C LYS A 616 -46.26 -4.83 -54.10
N TYR A 617 -45.13 -5.25 -54.64
CA TYR A 617 -44.03 -5.76 -53.82
C TYR A 617 -43.45 -4.68 -52.90
N LYS A 618 -43.20 -3.47 -53.42
CA LYS A 618 -42.73 -2.32 -52.62
C LYS A 618 -43.71 -1.98 -51.49
N SER A 619 -45.01 -1.97 -51.75
CA SER A 619 -46.01 -1.68 -50.71
C SER A 619 -46.05 -2.76 -49.62
N ARG A 620 -45.96 -4.05 -49.99
CA ARG A 620 -45.81 -5.15 -49.01
C ARG A 620 -44.50 -5.06 -48.22
N ALA A 621 -43.38 -4.77 -48.88
CA ALA A 621 -42.09 -4.57 -48.23
C ALA A 621 -42.13 -3.40 -47.24
N ASN A 622 -42.78 -2.29 -47.60
CA ASN A 622 -42.98 -1.15 -46.71
C ASN A 622 -43.88 -1.50 -45.51
N ALA A 623 -44.96 -2.28 -45.72
CA ALA A 623 -45.81 -2.75 -44.64
C ALA A 623 -45.05 -3.67 -43.66
N ILE A 624 -44.15 -4.52 -44.17
CA ILE A 624 -43.26 -5.34 -43.34
C ILE A 624 -42.29 -4.44 -42.57
N ALA A 625 -41.68 -3.44 -43.21
CA ALA A 625 -40.78 -2.49 -42.56
C ALA A 625 -41.48 -1.68 -41.44
N LEU A 626 -42.74 -1.29 -41.64
CA LEU A 626 -43.55 -0.62 -40.61
C LEU A 626 -43.85 -1.54 -39.43
N LYS A 627 -44.20 -2.80 -39.68
CA LYS A 627 -44.35 -3.83 -38.62
C LYS A 627 -43.03 -4.09 -37.90
N GLU A 628 -41.91 -4.12 -38.61
CA GLU A 628 -40.58 -4.24 -38.00
C GLU A 628 -40.30 -3.07 -37.06
N LYS A 629 -40.61 -1.85 -37.50
CA LYS A 629 -40.45 -0.66 -36.65
C LYS A 629 -41.30 -0.74 -35.38
N SER A 630 -42.57 -1.14 -35.47
CA SER A 630 -43.42 -1.26 -34.28
C SER A 630 -42.94 -2.36 -33.32
N VAL A 631 -42.49 -3.51 -33.85
CA VAL A 631 -41.91 -4.59 -33.04
C VAL A 631 -40.63 -4.11 -32.35
N LEU A 632 -39.73 -3.44 -33.07
CA LEU A 632 -38.50 -2.87 -32.51
C LEU A 632 -38.78 -1.82 -31.42
N GLU A 633 -39.81 -0.98 -31.59
CA GLU A 633 -40.22 -0.01 -30.57
C GLU A 633 -40.73 -0.70 -29.30
N SER A 634 -41.58 -1.74 -29.44
CA SER A 634 -42.04 -2.55 -28.30
C SER A 634 -40.90 -3.28 -27.57
N GLU A 635 -39.92 -3.81 -28.30
CA GLU A 635 -38.76 -4.49 -27.71
C GLU A 635 -37.79 -3.48 -27.10
N ARG A 636 -37.69 -2.26 -27.65
CA ARG A 636 -36.94 -1.17 -27.04
C ARG A 636 -37.55 -0.76 -25.70
N ALA A 637 -38.88 -0.69 -25.60
CA ALA A 637 -39.57 -0.45 -24.34
C ALA A 637 -39.28 -1.55 -23.31
N ARG A 638 -39.40 -2.83 -23.69
CA ARG A 638 -39.05 -3.97 -22.82
C ARG A 638 -37.57 -3.98 -22.41
N ALA A 639 -36.68 -3.63 -23.32
CA ALA A 639 -35.25 -3.53 -23.02
C ALA A 639 -34.94 -2.41 -22.01
N LEU A 640 -35.70 -1.31 -22.05
CA LEU A 640 -35.62 -0.25 -21.06
C LEU A 640 -36.14 -0.72 -19.70
N ASP A 641 -37.23 -1.50 -19.65
CA ASP A 641 -37.74 -2.08 -18.40
C ASP A 641 -36.72 -3.05 -17.78
N ILE A 642 -36.13 -3.95 -18.58
CA ILE A 642 -35.05 -4.85 -18.14
C ILE A 642 -33.81 -4.05 -17.70
N SER A 643 -33.50 -2.95 -18.39
CA SER A 643 -32.39 -2.05 -18.01
C SER A 643 -32.67 -1.37 -16.67
N ALA A 644 -33.91 -0.95 -16.42
CA ALA A 644 -34.33 -0.35 -15.16
C ALA A 644 -34.26 -1.37 -14.01
N GLU A 645 -34.66 -2.62 -14.25
CA GLU A 645 -34.54 -3.72 -13.28
C GLU A 645 -33.07 -4.06 -12.98
N LYS A 646 -32.23 -4.15 -14.03
CA LYS A 646 -30.77 -4.29 -13.88
C LYS A 646 -30.16 -3.13 -13.09
N ARG A 647 -30.62 -1.89 -13.32
CA ARG A 647 -30.20 -0.72 -12.54
C ARG A 647 -30.62 -0.81 -11.09
N LYS A 648 -31.87 -1.17 -10.78
CA LYS A 648 -32.33 -1.40 -9.40
C LYS A 648 -31.47 -2.45 -8.67
N LEU A 649 -31.12 -3.54 -9.35
CA LEU A 649 -30.22 -4.56 -8.79
C LEU A 649 -28.80 -4.02 -8.63
N ALA A 650 -28.26 -3.30 -9.61
CA ALA A 650 -26.94 -2.67 -9.56
C ALA A 650 -26.84 -1.60 -8.47
N ASP A 651 -27.89 -0.82 -8.24
CA ASP A 651 -27.96 0.20 -7.20
C ASP A 651 -27.94 -0.46 -5.82
N ARG A 652 -28.66 -1.58 -5.64
CA ARG A 652 -28.52 -2.42 -4.43
C ARG A 652 -27.07 -2.88 -4.25
N PHE A 653 -26.40 -3.37 -5.31
CA PHE A 653 -24.96 -3.71 -5.26
C PHE A 653 -24.07 -2.52 -4.89
N SER A 654 -24.40 -1.30 -5.35
CA SER A 654 -23.63 -0.09 -5.06
C SER A 654 -23.75 0.35 -3.60
N ILE A 655 -24.94 0.21 -3.01
CA ILE A 655 -25.20 0.47 -1.59
C ILE A 655 -24.37 -0.50 -0.76
N PHE A 656 -24.36 -1.79 -1.12
CA PHE A 656 -23.51 -2.79 -0.44
C PHE A 656 -22.02 -2.50 -0.54
N ARG A 657 -21.51 -2.04 -1.70
CA ARG A 657 -20.10 -1.61 -1.82
C ARG A 657 -19.79 -0.42 -0.93
N LYS A 658 -20.69 0.57 -0.85
CA LYS A 658 -20.51 1.73 0.03
C LYS A 658 -20.54 1.33 1.49
N GLU A 659 -21.41 0.42 1.90
CA GLU A 659 -21.45 -0.10 3.27
C GLU A 659 -20.18 -0.86 3.63
N ASN A 660 -19.66 -1.73 2.75
CA ASN A 660 -18.39 -2.42 2.98
C ASN A 660 -17.19 -1.45 3.05
N LEU A 661 -17.15 -0.43 2.19
CA LEU A 661 -16.13 0.62 2.28
C LEU A 661 -16.25 1.44 3.57
N LEU A 662 -17.47 1.65 4.08
CA LEU A 662 -17.70 2.32 5.36
C LEU A 662 -17.23 1.45 6.53
N ILE A 663 -17.47 0.15 6.48
CA ILE A 663 -16.99 -0.83 7.45
C ILE A 663 -15.46 -0.85 7.45
N ASP A 664 -14.82 -0.96 6.28
CA ASP A 664 -13.35 -0.93 6.15
C ASP A 664 -12.76 0.41 6.63
N PHE A 665 -13.45 1.53 6.38
CA PHE A 665 -13.05 2.84 6.91
C PHE A 665 -13.17 2.92 8.45
N LEU A 666 -14.22 2.36 9.02
CA LEU A 666 -14.42 2.33 10.47
C LEU A 666 -13.41 1.41 11.18
N PHE A 667 -13.06 0.28 10.58
CA PHE A 667 -12.04 -0.62 11.11
C PHE A 667 -10.62 -0.06 10.95
N SER A 668 -10.28 0.56 9.81
CA SER A 668 -8.98 1.21 9.61
C SER A 668 -8.82 2.51 10.43
N GLY A 669 -9.91 3.24 10.67
CA GLY A 669 -9.91 4.44 11.52
C GLY A 669 -9.71 4.16 13.01
N ARG A 670 -10.17 3.00 13.51
CA ARG A 670 -9.93 2.58 14.90
C ARG A 670 -8.48 2.17 15.15
N ALA A 671 -7.80 1.58 14.17
CA ALA A 671 -6.38 1.25 14.26
C ALA A 671 -5.49 2.50 14.39
N LYS A 672 -5.89 3.64 13.81
CA LYS A 672 -5.12 4.90 13.88
C LYS A 672 -5.37 5.75 15.12
N ARG A 673 -6.40 5.48 15.93
CA ARG A 673 -6.71 6.26 17.15
C ARG A 673 -6.20 5.62 18.44
N LYS A 674 -5.57 4.44 18.35
CA LYS A 674 -4.98 3.73 19.50
C LYS A 674 -3.44 3.77 19.56
N ASN A 675 -2.79 4.33 18.54
CA ASN A 675 -1.43 4.87 18.63
C ASN A 675 -1.52 6.35 18.97
#